data_AF-A0A8E2ASK0-F1
#
_entry.id   AF-A0A8E2ASK0-F1
#
_cell.length_a   1.000
_cell.length_b   1.000
_cell.length_c   1.000
_cell.angle_alpha   90.00
_cell.angle_beta   90.00
_cell.angle_gamma   90.00
#
_symmetry.space_group_name_H-M   'P 1'
#
loop_
_entity.id
_entity.type
_entity.pdbx_description
1 polymer ?
#
loop_
_entity_poly.entity_id
_entity_poly.type
_entity_poly.pdbx_seq_one_letter_code
_entity_poly.pdbx_strand_id
1 'polypeptide(L)'
;MERKTVFVVGLGMVGIAFIEKLLNLDTAGQYRIVTCGEEMHLAYNRVALTEYFQHRSVEKLYLNSAEWYTQQDPGRFTFYVGEAVTELDTAAYRVTTDHGRVISYDYCVLATGSEATIPPYADTHIPGVFVYRNISDMNRLLAYAEQDTARGKEAVVLGGGLLGLEAAKAVYDLETVGQVTIVHRQVHPLSRQLDAHGGGIVRTRIEALGVTWCGSTSGTALRMDETGALEGLELDDGSVLPCRIAVFAIGITPRDDLARKAGLKCAPRGGIVVDDELRTSAQDVWAIGECASWKENTYGLIAPGIEMADILSFNFTQTQTSMGGFKPRTMNNPDLSTKLKLMGVDVASFGDYFAERRRAASANSEGTPSKPKDASAPRRRHGVATIAENGPVETLTYRDPFAGVYKKYIFNADGKYLLGGMMVGDTSDYIKLVAIVKKKKVLEVPPAQFILGTGGSKDDSGADLDDDTQICSCHNVTKVQIVQCVKHGAQTLADVKTKTKAGTGCGGCMPLVTNIFKAEMKKAGYVVNNNLCPHFTMTRVDLFNVIKIKQLRTMPEVMTSVGVKGDSLGCEICKPAVASVLSSLWNEPIMDPVHHANQETNDRFLANIQRNGTFSVVPRIAAGEITPEKLIVLGQVAKKYGLYTKITGGQRIDMFGAQKPDLPSIWKELIDAGFESGHAYGKALRTVKSCVGTSWCRYGVGDSVTMAVKLEERYKGIRSPHKLKGGISGCVRECAEAQGKDFGLIATDKGWNIFICGNGGTNPRHATLLAADVPPSKAIRIVDRFLMYYIRTADKLTRTSKWLDAMEGGIEKLKRVLLDDELGICEDLEHEMDAIVGTYFDEWRAVVEDPERQKQFRQFVNSDERRAPVEQIVERGQSRPANWPKEFPSARIRESDVPTPKSQWKWRKLAKVQDLMPIDAGATSAAVKYGDSQLAIFHVPRRGYYATQQMCPHKRAFVLEHGIIGDDPKSGTLYVSCPMHKRNFTLTSGDCLNDDAYSILAFDVRMEDEDISLLLPEPNALDAVIGTSKWMVRQATAELFEKGSTGGIEIVGPVDSDDEGMQGANSCGAERPSCVGSKFDW
;
A
#
# COMPACT_ATOMS: atom_id res chain seq x y z
N MET A 1 -7.48 31.79 -33.89
CA MET A 1 -7.24 30.74 -34.91
C MET A 1 -8.16 29.59 -34.60
N GLU A 2 -8.80 29.01 -35.62
CA GLU A 2 -9.59 27.79 -35.48
C GLU A 2 -8.64 26.63 -35.16
N ARG A 3 -8.95 25.85 -34.11
CA ARG A 3 -8.11 24.74 -33.65
C ARG A 3 -8.26 23.55 -34.59
N LYS A 4 -7.18 22.84 -34.88
CA LYS A 4 -7.24 21.59 -35.65
C LYS A 4 -7.81 20.46 -34.80
N THR A 5 -8.75 19.70 -35.34
CA THR A 5 -9.41 18.59 -34.66
C THR A 5 -8.63 17.30 -34.83
N VAL A 6 -8.12 16.75 -33.73
CA VAL A 6 -7.52 15.41 -33.66
C VAL A 6 -8.57 14.45 -33.13
N PHE A 7 -9.04 13.55 -33.99
CA PHE A 7 -9.95 12.48 -33.59
C PHE A 7 -9.18 11.23 -33.18
N VAL A 8 -9.43 10.72 -31.98
CA VAL A 8 -8.78 9.51 -31.44
C VAL A 8 -9.82 8.38 -31.34
N VAL A 9 -9.66 7.34 -32.16
CA VAL A 9 -10.51 6.16 -32.13
C VAL A 9 -10.03 5.23 -31.02
N GLY A 10 -10.82 5.13 -29.94
CA GLY A 10 -10.53 4.26 -28.80
C GLY A 10 -10.00 5.01 -27.58
N LEU A 11 -10.68 4.82 -26.44
CA LEU A 11 -10.31 5.37 -25.13
C LEU A 11 -9.65 4.30 -24.23
N GLY A 12 -8.64 3.61 -24.78
CA GLY A 12 -7.83 2.64 -24.03
C GLY A 12 -6.58 3.27 -23.39
N MET A 13 -5.75 2.45 -22.74
CA MET A 13 -4.52 2.92 -22.06
C MET A 13 -3.57 3.71 -22.97
N VAL A 14 -3.42 3.29 -24.24
CA VAL A 14 -2.57 3.99 -25.23
C VAL A 14 -3.24 5.26 -25.76
N GLY A 15 -4.56 5.20 -26.01
CA GLY A 15 -5.34 6.35 -26.47
C GLY A 15 -5.28 7.50 -25.47
N ILE A 16 -5.58 7.24 -24.19
CA ILE A 16 -5.51 8.28 -23.16
C ILE A 16 -4.08 8.81 -22.96
N ALA A 17 -3.06 7.95 -23.02
CA ALA A 17 -1.67 8.39 -22.91
C ALA A 17 -1.28 9.36 -24.04
N PHE A 18 -1.73 9.11 -25.28
CA PHE A 18 -1.54 10.04 -26.38
C PHE A 18 -2.26 11.37 -26.13
N ILE A 19 -3.52 11.32 -25.67
CA ILE A 19 -4.32 12.51 -25.36
C ILE A 19 -3.65 13.37 -24.29
N GLU A 20 -3.23 12.77 -23.16
CA GLU A 20 -2.54 13.48 -22.08
C GLU A 20 -1.26 14.15 -22.57
N LYS A 21 -0.43 13.43 -23.32
CA LYS A 21 0.84 13.96 -23.85
C LYS A 21 0.59 15.09 -24.83
N LEU A 22 -0.40 14.95 -25.71
CA LEU A 22 -0.76 15.99 -26.66
C LEU A 22 -1.26 17.25 -25.96
N LEU A 23 -2.15 17.11 -24.96
CA LEU A 23 -2.64 18.25 -24.15
C LEU A 23 -1.51 18.97 -23.41
N ASN A 24 -0.55 18.23 -22.87
CA ASN A 24 0.59 18.77 -22.14
C ASN A 24 1.62 19.46 -23.06
N LEU A 25 1.87 18.90 -24.24
CA LEU A 25 2.86 19.44 -25.18
C LEU A 25 2.29 20.60 -26.04
N ASP A 26 0.98 20.62 -26.30
CA ASP A 26 0.31 21.70 -27.03
C ASP A 26 0.04 22.92 -26.12
N THR A 27 1.10 23.61 -25.74
CA THR A 27 1.04 24.84 -24.94
C THR A 27 0.45 26.03 -25.69
N ALA A 28 0.50 25.99 -27.03
CA ALA A 28 -0.02 27.03 -27.91
C ALA A 28 -1.54 26.90 -28.18
N GLY A 29 -2.17 25.81 -27.74
CA GLY A 29 -3.63 25.64 -27.89
C GLY A 29 -4.06 25.38 -29.33
N GLN A 30 -3.22 24.75 -30.15
CA GLN A 30 -3.43 24.53 -31.58
C GLN A 30 -4.46 23.43 -31.87
N TYR A 31 -4.62 22.47 -30.95
CA TYR A 31 -5.44 21.29 -31.15
C TYR A 31 -6.70 21.27 -30.29
N ARG A 32 -7.76 20.74 -30.88
CA ARG A 32 -8.95 20.23 -30.19
C ARG A 32 -8.95 18.71 -30.35
N ILE A 33 -9.08 17.98 -29.26
CA ILE A 33 -9.09 16.52 -29.26
C ILE A 33 -10.51 16.02 -29.07
N VAL A 34 -10.94 15.07 -29.88
CA VAL A 34 -12.22 14.38 -29.72
C VAL A 34 -11.96 12.88 -29.71
N THR A 35 -12.55 12.13 -28.78
CA THR A 35 -12.37 10.67 -28.72
C THR A 35 -13.68 9.95 -28.46
N CYS A 36 -13.82 8.77 -29.05
CA CYS A 36 -14.91 7.84 -28.77
C CYS A 36 -14.33 6.51 -28.27
N GLY A 37 -14.81 6.05 -27.12
CA GLY A 37 -14.54 4.73 -26.57
C GLY A 37 -15.81 3.87 -26.61
N GLU A 38 -15.68 2.67 -27.16
CA GLU A 38 -16.77 1.68 -27.22
C GLU A 38 -17.19 1.17 -25.82
N GLU A 39 -16.25 1.11 -24.88
CA GLU A 39 -16.56 0.67 -23.51
C GLU A 39 -17.30 1.76 -22.72
N MET A 40 -18.20 1.35 -21.83
CA MET A 40 -18.97 2.24 -20.94
C MET A 40 -18.14 2.93 -19.84
N HIS A 41 -16.82 2.73 -19.86
CA HIS A 41 -15.90 3.15 -18.81
C HIS A 41 -14.86 4.15 -19.35
N LEU A 42 -14.42 5.06 -18.48
CA LEU A 42 -13.23 5.89 -18.74
C LEU A 42 -11.99 5.00 -18.88
N ALA A 43 -10.92 5.54 -19.49
CA ALA A 43 -9.70 4.77 -19.69
C ALA A 43 -9.15 4.22 -18.36
N TYR A 44 -8.99 2.89 -18.28
CA TYR A 44 -8.53 2.18 -17.09
C TYR A 44 -7.33 1.27 -17.37
N ASN A 45 -6.63 0.89 -16.31
CA ASN A 45 -5.47 0.02 -16.33
C ASN A 45 -5.88 -1.45 -16.53
N ARG A 46 -5.90 -1.88 -17.79
CA ARG A 46 -6.25 -3.24 -18.19
C ARG A 46 -5.26 -4.30 -17.69
N VAL A 47 -4.01 -3.90 -17.39
CA VAL A 47 -2.99 -4.80 -16.82
C VAL A 47 -3.30 -5.14 -15.35
N ALA A 48 -4.11 -4.32 -14.68
CA ALA A 48 -4.52 -4.52 -13.30
C ALA A 48 -5.92 -5.17 -13.16
N LEU A 49 -6.43 -5.84 -14.21
CA LEU A 49 -7.76 -6.47 -14.18
C LEU A 49 -7.93 -7.50 -13.05
N THR A 50 -6.86 -8.18 -12.63
CA THR A 50 -6.95 -9.11 -11.49
C THR A 50 -7.28 -8.36 -10.19
N GLU A 51 -6.90 -7.09 -10.04
CA GLU A 51 -7.26 -6.27 -8.87
C GLU A 51 -8.77 -6.02 -8.82
N TYR A 52 -9.45 -5.91 -9.98
CA TYR A 52 -10.91 -5.84 -10.05
C TYR A 52 -11.58 -6.99 -9.30
N PHE A 53 -10.93 -8.16 -9.24
CA PHE A 53 -11.49 -9.30 -8.53
C PHE A 53 -11.56 -9.11 -7.02
N GLN A 54 -10.68 -8.28 -6.48
CA GLN A 54 -10.58 -8.04 -5.04
C GLN A 54 -11.50 -6.92 -4.56
N HIS A 55 -11.75 -5.91 -5.41
CA HIS A 55 -12.46 -4.70 -4.98
C HIS A 55 -13.74 -4.37 -5.77
N ARG A 56 -14.02 -5.06 -6.90
CA ARG A 56 -15.22 -4.88 -7.74
C ARG A 56 -15.52 -3.42 -8.10
N SER A 57 -14.48 -2.63 -8.34
CA SER A 57 -14.60 -1.19 -8.60
C SER A 57 -13.73 -0.83 -9.79
N VAL A 58 -14.34 -0.35 -10.86
CA VAL A 58 -13.63 0.03 -12.09
C VAL A 58 -12.87 1.34 -11.87
N GLU A 59 -13.39 2.20 -10.99
CA GLU A 59 -12.86 3.52 -10.68
C GLU A 59 -11.43 3.44 -10.15
N LYS A 60 -11.12 2.41 -9.36
CA LYS A 60 -9.76 2.15 -8.87
C LYS A 60 -8.77 1.79 -9.97
N LEU A 61 -9.27 1.33 -11.11
CA LEU A 61 -8.47 1.02 -12.28
C LEU A 61 -8.35 2.24 -13.20
N TYR A 62 -9.15 3.30 -13.03
CA TYR A 62 -9.07 4.48 -13.90
C TYR A 62 -7.65 5.07 -13.90
N LEU A 63 -7.14 5.34 -15.10
CA LEU A 63 -5.82 5.97 -15.29
C LEU A 63 -5.84 7.45 -14.87
N ASN A 64 -7.00 8.09 -15.05
CA ASN A 64 -7.32 9.41 -14.55
C ASN A 64 -8.68 9.40 -13.87
N SER A 65 -8.83 10.17 -12.79
CA SER A 65 -10.10 10.25 -12.09
C SER A 65 -11.17 10.92 -12.96
N ALA A 66 -12.45 10.71 -12.65
CA ALA A 66 -13.54 11.36 -13.35
C ALA A 66 -13.41 12.89 -13.32
N GLU A 67 -12.89 13.45 -12.21
CA GLU A 67 -12.63 14.88 -12.05
C GLU A 67 -11.65 15.39 -13.11
N TRP A 68 -10.58 14.65 -13.40
CA TRP A 68 -9.60 15.05 -14.42
C TRP A 68 -10.27 15.29 -15.77
N TYR A 69 -11.21 14.42 -16.17
CA TYR A 69 -11.97 14.58 -17.42
C TYR A 69 -12.91 15.79 -17.36
N THR A 70 -13.63 15.98 -16.25
CA THR A 70 -14.55 17.13 -16.08
C THR A 70 -13.84 18.48 -15.99
N GLN A 71 -12.59 18.52 -15.54
CA GLN A 71 -11.76 19.72 -15.45
C GLN A 71 -11.14 20.13 -16.79
N GLN A 72 -11.19 19.26 -17.82
CA GLN A 72 -10.67 19.63 -19.14
C GLN A 72 -11.59 20.67 -19.78
N ASP A 73 -10.98 21.68 -20.43
CA ASP A 73 -11.73 22.63 -21.27
C ASP A 73 -12.45 21.85 -22.39
N PRO A 74 -13.79 21.86 -22.46
CA PRO A 74 -14.54 21.17 -23.50
C PRO A 74 -14.20 21.62 -24.92
N GLY A 75 -13.68 22.85 -25.08
CA GLY A 75 -13.16 23.38 -26.33
C GLY A 75 -11.78 22.84 -26.72
N ARG A 76 -11.09 22.15 -25.81
CA ARG A 76 -9.78 21.49 -26.02
C ARG A 76 -9.89 19.97 -26.04
N PHE A 77 -10.75 19.38 -25.20
CA PHE A 77 -10.94 17.93 -25.16
C PHE A 77 -12.40 17.56 -24.97
N THR A 78 -12.90 16.71 -25.86
CA THR A 78 -14.23 16.10 -25.78
C THR A 78 -14.09 14.58 -25.84
N PHE A 79 -14.84 13.85 -25.03
CA PHE A 79 -14.84 12.40 -25.04
C PHE A 79 -16.25 11.83 -24.98
N TYR A 80 -16.43 10.66 -25.57
CA TYR A 80 -17.65 9.87 -25.54
C TYR A 80 -17.30 8.45 -25.12
N VAL A 81 -18.05 7.90 -24.16
CA VAL A 81 -17.92 6.50 -23.70
C VAL A 81 -19.18 5.74 -24.09
N GLY A 82 -19.07 4.42 -24.27
CA GLY A 82 -20.19 3.62 -24.78
C GLY A 82 -20.61 3.96 -26.20
N GLU A 83 -19.70 4.51 -27.02
CA GLU A 83 -20.00 4.95 -28.38
C GLU A 83 -18.91 4.43 -29.33
N ALA A 84 -19.27 3.44 -30.16
CA ALA A 84 -18.34 2.75 -31.05
C ALA A 84 -18.22 3.48 -32.39
N VAL A 85 -17.00 3.61 -32.92
CA VAL A 85 -16.78 4.12 -34.28
C VAL A 85 -17.00 2.98 -35.28
N THR A 86 -18.00 3.13 -36.13
CA THR A 86 -18.44 2.08 -37.08
C THR A 86 -17.91 2.31 -38.48
N GLU A 87 -17.61 3.56 -38.85
CA GLU A 87 -17.11 3.95 -40.16
C GLU A 87 -16.05 5.05 -40.07
N LEU A 88 -15.02 4.94 -40.92
CA LEU A 88 -13.97 5.94 -41.12
C LEU A 88 -13.91 6.26 -42.61
N ASP A 89 -14.29 7.49 -42.98
CA ASP A 89 -14.18 8.01 -44.34
C ASP A 89 -12.93 8.90 -44.44
N THR A 90 -11.86 8.32 -44.98
CA THR A 90 -10.58 9.03 -45.17
C THR A 90 -10.59 10.03 -46.31
N ALA A 91 -11.58 9.98 -47.21
CA ALA A 91 -11.70 10.94 -48.31
C ALA A 91 -12.47 12.19 -47.87
N ALA A 92 -13.52 12.01 -47.06
CA ALA A 92 -14.32 13.11 -46.51
C ALA A 92 -13.81 13.64 -45.16
N TYR A 93 -12.77 13.02 -44.58
CA TYR A 93 -12.21 13.35 -43.26
C TYR A 93 -13.26 13.29 -42.15
N ARG A 94 -14.04 12.20 -42.12
CA ARG A 94 -15.16 12.01 -41.20
C ARG A 94 -15.16 10.62 -40.57
N VAL A 95 -15.72 10.55 -39.37
CA VAL A 95 -16.04 9.29 -38.68
C VAL A 95 -17.51 9.25 -38.35
N THR A 96 -18.09 8.05 -38.40
CA THR A 96 -19.48 7.79 -37.99
C THR A 96 -19.49 6.81 -36.82
N THR A 97 -20.34 7.08 -35.83
CA THR A 97 -20.54 6.21 -34.67
C THR A 97 -21.81 5.38 -34.77
N ASP A 98 -21.91 4.33 -33.96
CA ASP A 98 -23.12 3.52 -33.78
C ASP A 98 -24.34 4.31 -33.27
N HIS A 99 -24.12 5.46 -32.63
CA HIS A 99 -25.15 6.41 -32.25
C HIS A 99 -25.53 7.40 -33.38
N GLY A 100 -24.99 7.22 -34.58
CA GLY A 100 -25.27 8.07 -35.75
C GLY A 100 -24.57 9.43 -35.72
N ARG A 101 -23.60 9.63 -34.80
CA ARG A 101 -22.83 10.87 -34.73
C ARG A 101 -21.80 10.90 -35.86
N VAL A 102 -21.79 11.99 -36.60
CA VAL A 102 -20.77 12.27 -37.63
C VAL A 102 -19.83 13.35 -37.12
N ILE A 103 -18.53 13.04 -37.02
CA ILE A 103 -17.50 13.98 -36.55
C ILE A 103 -16.49 14.19 -37.68
N SER A 104 -16.29 15.45 -38.10
CA SER A 104 -15.19 15.82 -39.00
C SER A 104 -13.88 15.94 -38.23
N TYR A 105 -12.77 15.56 -38.84
CA TYR A 105 -11.43 15.66 -38.24
C TYR A 105 -10.44 16.32 -39.20
N ASP A 106 -9.36 16.90 -38.67
CA ASP A 106 -8.18 17.27 -39.46
C ASP A 106 -7.14 16.14 -39.42
N TYR A 107 -7.02 15.48 -38.27
CA TYR A 107 -6.13 14.34 -38.05
C TYR A 107 -6.87 13.21 -37.35
N CYS A 108 -6.64 11.95 -37.76
CA CYS A 108 -7.23 10.77 -37.13
C CYS A 108 -6.15 9.83 -36.57
N VAL A 109 -6.32 9.37 -35.33
CA VAL A 109 -5.42 8.45 -34.66
C VAL A 109 -6.19 7.20 -34.25
N LEU A 110 -5.85 6.07 -34.86
CA LEU A 110 -6.43 4.76 -34.57
C LEU A 110 -5.71 4.12 -33.38
N ALA A 111 -6.40 4.07 -32.24
CA ALA A 111 -5.94 3.44 -30.99
C ALA A 111 -6.93 2.36 -30.53
N THR A 112 -7.46 1.58 -31.49
CA THR A 112 -8.52 0.57 -31.32
C THR A 112 -8.08 -0.65 -30.51
N GLY A 113 -6.78 -0.83 -30.30
CA GLY A 113 -6.23 -1.88 -29.45
C GLY A 113 -6.42 -3.29 -30.05
N SER A 114 -6.85 -4.24 -29.23
CA SER A 114 -7.01 -5.65 -29.59
C SER A 114 -8.18 -6.30 -28.85
N GLU A 115 -8.66 -7.41 -29.40
CA GLU A 115 -9.66 -8.30 -28.81
C GLU A 115 -9.05 -9.64 -28.39
N ALA A 116 -9.76 -10.41 -27.57
CA ALA A 116 -9.31 -11.74 -27.15
C ALA A 116 -9.42 -12.74 -28.31
N THR A 117 -8.38 -13.53 -28.56
CA THR A 117 -8.43 -14.60 -29.55
C THR A 117 -9.20 -15.80 -29.00
N ILE A 118 -10.19 -16.28 -29.75
CA ILE A 118 -10.98 -17.48 -29.43
C ILE A 118 -10.79 -18.49 -30.58
N PRO A 119 -10.65 -19.81 -30.31
CA PRO A 119 -10.51 -20.81 -31.36
C PRO A 119 -11.86 -21.08 -32.06
N PRO A 120 -11.87 -21.66 -33.27
CA PRO A 120 -13.11 -21.86 -34.05
C PRO A 120 -14.19 -22.73 -33.38
N TYR A 121 -13.81 -23.56 -32.40
CA TYR A 121 -14.72 -24.44 -31.68
C TYR A 121 -15.36 -23.80 -30.43
N ALA A 122 -15.03 -22.54 -30.12
CA ALA A 122 -15.50 -21.85 -28.93
C ALA A 122 -16.20 -20.53 -29.29
N ASP A 123 -17.21 -20.18 -28.49
CA ASP A 123 -17.99 -18.96 -28.62
C ASP A 123 -18.39 -18.45 -27.23
N THR A 124 -18.20 -17.15 -26.97
CA THR A 124 -18.59 -16.50 -25.71
C THR A 124 -20.10 -16.34 -25.51
N HIS A 125 -20.92 -16.68 -26.51
CA HIS A 125 -22.37 -16.80 -26.34
C HIS A 125 -22.77 -18.09 -25.62
N ILE A 126 -21.88 -19.09 -25.58
CA ILE A 126 -22.12 -20.35 -24.86
C ILE A 126 -22.05 -20.07 -23.34
N PRO A 127 -23.10 -20.40 -22.56
CA PRO A 127 -23.06 -20.25 -21.11
C PRO A 127 -21.91 -21.04 -20.49
N GLY A 128 -21.07 -20.36 -19.71
CA GLY A 128 -19.86 -20.93 -19.11
C GLY A 128 -18.57 -20.67 -19.89
N VAL A 129 -18.63 -20.03 -21.07
CA VAL A 129 -17.44 -19.69 -21.87
C VAL A 129 -17.13 -18.19 -21.78
N PHE A 130 -15.91 -17.88 -21.36
CA PHE A 130 -15.47 -16.50 -21.10
C PHE A 130 -14.11 -16.21 -21.73
N VAL A 131 -13.80 -14.93 -21.85
CA VAL A 131 -12.46 -14.40 -22.16
C VAL A 131 -12.00 -13.49 -21.03
N TYR A 132 -10.69 -13.20 -20.97
CA TYR A 132 -10.11 -12.32 -19.96
C TYR A 132 -9.53 -11.06 -20.59
N ARG A 133 -10.39 -10.04 -20.84
CA ARG A 133 -9.97 -8.85 -21.59
C ARG A 133 -10.48 -7.50 -21.08
N ASN A 134 -11.76 -7.36 -20.75
CA ASN A 134 -12.33 -6.08 -20.30
C ASN A 134 -13.27 -6.25 -19.09
N ILE A 135 -13.74 -5.14 -18.53
CA ILE A 135 -14.62 -5.16 -17.35
C ILE A 135 -15.94 -5.89 -17.60
N SER A 136 -16.52 -5.74 -18.80
CA SER A 136 -17.76 -6.43 -19.17
C SER A 136 -17.56 -7.95 -19.12
N ASP A 137 -16.44 -8.45 -19.64
CA ASP A 137 -16.08 -9.87 -19.56
C ASP A 137 -15.94 -10.34 -18.11
N MET A 138 -15.32 -9.52 -17.25
CA MET A 138 -15.15 -9.85 -15.83
C MET A 138 -16.49 -9.91 -15.12
N ASN A 139 -17.37 -8.94 -15.37
CA ASN A 139 -18.72 -8.93 -14.81
C ASN A 139 -19.53 -10.16 -15.24
N ARG A 140 -19.45 -10.56 -16.52
CA ARG A 140 -20.11 -11.77 -17.03
C ARG A 140 -19.58 -13.03 -16.35
N LEU A 141 -18.26 -13.18 -16.24
CA LEU A 141 -17.61 -14.31 -15.57
C LEU A 141 -18.04 -14.41 -14.10
N LEU A 142 -18.03 -13.28 -13.39
CA LEU A 142 -18.39 -13.22 -11.97
C LEU A 142 -19.85 -13.56 -11.73
N ALA A 143 -20.75 -12.93 -12.49
CA ALA A 143 -22.18 -13.19 -12.39
C ALA A 143 -22.52 -14.67 -12.66
N TYR A 144 -21.83 -15.29 -13.61
CA TYR A 144 -22.02 -16.71 -13.91
C TYR A 144 -21.45 -17.62 -12.81
N ALA A 145 -20.27 -17.31 -12.28
CA ALA A 145 -19.63 -18.10 -11.22
C ALA A 145 -20.42 -18.10 -9.90
N GLU A 146 -21.35 -17.17 -9.70
CA GLU A 146 -22.25 -17.12 -8.54
C GLU A 146 -23.53 -17.96 -8.73
N GLN A 147 -23.86 -18.40 -9.95
CA GLN A 147 -25.04 -19.21 -10.21
C GLN A 147 -24.89 -20.62 -9.60
N ASP A 148 -25.99 -21.18 -9.09
CA ASP A 148 -26.00 -22.53 -8.49
C ASP A 148 -25.50 -23.63 -9.43
N THR A 149 -25.68 -23.44 -10.74
CA THR A 149 -25.21 -24.35 -11.80
C THR A 149 -23.69 -24.39 -11.93
N ALA A 150 -22.99 -23.29 -11.60
CA ALA A 150 -21.54 -23.16 -11.68
C ALA A 150 -20.84 -23.24 -10.32
N ARG A 151 -21.57 -23.01 -9.22
CA ARG A 151 -21.02 -22.98 -7.87
C ARG A 151 -20.45 -24.33 -7.43
N GLY A 152 -19.23 -24.28 -6.89
CA GLY A 152 -18.43 -25.43 -6.46
C GLY A 152 -17.91 -26.30 -7.61
N LYS A 153 -18.06 -25.87 -8.87
CA LYS A 153 -17.66 -26.66 -10.05
C LYS A 153 -16.25 -26.31 -10.53
N GLU A 154 -15.71 -27.16 -11.38
CA GLU A 154 -14.38 -27.02 -11.95
C GLU A 154 -14.35 -25.94 -13.04
N ALA A 155 -13.24 -25.20 -13.06
CA ALA A 155 -12.96 -24.18 -14.06
C ALA A 155 -11.67 -24.51 -14.82
N VAL A 156 -11.69 -24.31 -16.13
CA VAL A 156 -10.53 -24.47 -17.01
C VAL A 156 -10.10 -23.13 -17.55
N VAL A 157 -8.82 -22.82 -17.45
CA VAL A 157 -8.20 -21.65 -18.10
C VAL A 157 -7.32 -22.12 -19.23
N LEU A 158 -7.67 -21.75 -20.46
CA LEU A 158 -6.90 -22.11 -21.65
C LEU A 158 -5.86 -21.03 -21.93
N GLY A 159 -4.60 -21.39 -21.75
CA GLY A 159 -3.44 -20.51 -21.93
C GLY A 159 -2.60 -20.41 -20.66
N GLY A 160 -1.32 -20.77 -20.76
CA GLY A 160 -0.31 -20.59 -19.71
C GLY A 160 0.58 -19.36 -19.93
N GLY A 161 0.10 -18.37 -20.69
CA GLY A 161 0.77 -17.09 -20.91
C GLY A 161 0.51 -16.09 -19.77
N LEU A 162 0.91 -14.84 -19.95
CA LEU A 162 0.71 -13.77 -18.97
C LEU A 162 -0.75 -13.63 -18.52
N LEU A 163 -1.64 -13.34 -19.47
CA LEU A 163 -3.07 -13.21 -19.23
C LEU A 163 -3.69 -14.50 -18.69
N GLY A 164 -3.20 -15.66 -19.14
CA GLY A 164 -3.71 -16.95 -18.70
C GLY A 164 -3.40 -17.24 -17.23
N LEU A 165 -2.19 -16.90 -16.77
CA LEU A 165 -1.87 -17.01 -15.34
C LEU A 165 -2.62 -15.99 -14.48
N GLU A 166 -2.88 -14.79 -14.99
CA GLU A 166 -3.72 -13.79 -14.32
C GLU A 166 -5.19 -14.23 -14.23
N ALA A 167 -5.74 -14.76 -15.33
CA ALA A 167 -7.08 -15.31 -15.38
C ALA A 167 -7.22 -16.51 -14.43
N ALA A 168 -6.24 -17.41 -14.42
CA ALA A 168 -6.21 -18.54 -13.49
C ALA A 168 -6.19 -18.08 -12.03
N LYS A 169 -5.39 -17.05 -11.69
CA LYS A 169 -5.42 -16.46 -10.35
C LYS A 169 -6.78 -15.89 -10.01
N ALA A 170 -7.36 -15.12 -10.94
CA ALA A 170 -8.63 -14.44 -10.75
C ALA A 170 -9.78 -15.43 -10.49
N VAL A 171 -9.83 -16.52 -11.26
CA VAL A 171 -10.81 -17.60 -11.08
C VAL A 171 -10.54 -18.41 -9.81
N TYR A 172 -9.27 -18.70 -9.52
CA TYR A 172 -8.87 -19.43 -8.30
C TYR A 172 -9.26 -18.70 -7.01
N ASP A 173 -9.26 -17.36 -7.02
CA ASP A 173 -9.64 -16.54 -5.86
C ASP A 173 -11.16 -16.46 -5.64
N LEU A 174 -11.98 -17.02 -6.54
CA LEU A 174 -13.42 -17.09 -6.35
C LEU A 174 -13.77 -18.27 -5.46
N GLU A 175 -14.30 -18.00 -4.27
CA GLU A 175 -14.75 -19.03 -3.32
C GLU A 175 -15.88 -19.92 -3.87
N THR A 176 -16.55 -19.46 -4.93
CA THR A 176 -17.59 -20.23 -5.63
C THR A 176 -17.03 -21.23 -6.64
N VAL A 177 -15.73 -21.25 -6.91
CA VAL A 177 -15.09 -22.19 -7.85
C VAL A 177 -14.41 -23.30 -7.06
N GLY A 178 -14.61 -24.56 -7.48
CA GLY A 178 -14.08 -25.72 -6.77
C GLY A 178 -12.59 -25.97 -7.04
N GLN A 179 -12.24 -26.23 -8.30
CA GLN A 179 -10.86 -26.48 -8.74
C GLN A 179 -10.57 -25.74 -10.04
N VAL A 180 -9.33 -25.26 -10.19
CA VAL A 180 -8.86 -24.58 -11.40
C VAL A 180 -7.80 -25.43 -12.09
N THR A 181 -7.99 -25.65 -13.40
CA THR A 181 -7.03 -26.34 -14.26
C THR A 181 -6.57 -25.42 -15.38
N ILE A 182 -5.25 -25.27 -15.55
CA ILE A 182 -4.67 -24.53 -16.67
C ILE A 182 -4.32 -25.50 -17.78
N VAL A 183 -4.86 -25.29 -18.98
CA VAL A 183 -4.54 -26.06 -20.18
C VAL A 183 -3.60 -25.25 -21.05
N HIS A 184 -2.44 -25.81 -21.41
CA HIS A 184 -1.45 -25.12 -22.23
C HIS A 184 -0.74 -26.03 -23.22
N ARG A 185 -0.61 -25.55 -24.46
CA ARG A 185 0.06 -26.28 -25.56
C ARG A 185 1.54 -26.57 -25.33
N GLN A 186 2.21 -25.76 -24.53
CA GLN A 186 3.63 -25.95 -24.22
C GLN A 186 3.80 -26.64 -22.87
N VAL A 187 4.95 -27.26 -22.67
CA VAL A 187 5.29 -28.02 -21.45
C VAL A 187 5.27 -27.13 -20.20
N HIS A 188 5.63 -25.86 -20.34
CA HIS A 188 5.80 -24.91 -19.24
C HIS A 188 5.07 -23.57 -19.48
N PRO A 189 4.66 -22.87 -18.42
CA PRO A 189 4.06 -21.54 -18.51
C PRO A 189 5.07 -20.49 -18.97
N LEU A 190 4.56 -19.37 -19.48
CA LEU A 190 5.36 -18.22 -19.93
C LEU A 190 6.40 -18.59 -20.98
N SER A 191 6.08 -19.53 -21.87
CA SER A 191 6.98 -20.07 -22.89
C SER A 191 7.54 -19.03 -23.88
N ARG A 192 6.93 -17.84 -23.95
CA ARG A 192 7.40 -16.69 -24.72
C ARG A 192 8.39 -15.78 -23.97
N GLN A 193 8.50 -15.92 -22.65
CA GLN A 193 9.34 -15.10 -21.78
C GLN A 193 10.44 -15.94 -21.10
N LEU A 194 10.18 -17.23 -20.86
CA LEU A 194 11.04 -18.14 -20.10
C LEU A 194 11.39 -19.39 -20.92
N ASP A 195 12.59 -19.91 -20.67
CA ASP A 195 12.94 -21.26 -21.06
C ASP A 195 12.29 -22.32 -20.14
N ALA A 196 12.50 -23.60 -20.49
CA ALA A 196 11.86 -24.71 -19.80
C ALA A 196 12.26 -24.82 -18.31
N HIS A 197 13.47 -24.37 -17.94
CA HIS A 197 13.91 -24.40 -16.55
C HIS A 197 13.22 -23.32 -15.73
N GLY A 198 13.21 -22.08 -16.22
CA GLY A 198 12.50 -20.99 -15.56
C GLY A 198 11.00 -21.26 -15.46
N GLY A 199 10.39 -21.69 -16.57
CA GLY A 199 8.97 -22.05 -16.60
C GLY A 199 8.62 -23.24 -15.71
N GLY A 200 9.52 -24.22 -15.57
CA GLY A 200 9.35 -25.35 -14.66
C GLY A 200 9.22 -24.92 -13.19
N ILE A 201 10.01 -23.94 -12.74
CA ILE A 201 9.89 -23.39 -11.38
C ILE A 201 8.54 -22.70 -11.19
N VAL A 202 8.11 -21.90 -12.18
CA VAL A 202 6.80 -21.23 -12.16
C VAL A 202 5.68 -22.29 -12.06
N ARG A 203 5.75 -23.35 -12.87
CA ARG A 203 4.80 -24.46 -12.83
C ARG A 203 4.71 -25.10 -11.45
N THR A 204 5.84 -25.50 -10.85
CA THR A 204 5.85 -26.14 -9.53
C THR A 204 5.23 -25.24 -8.46
N ARG A 205 5.44 -23.92 -8.53
CA ARG A 205 4.80 -22.97 -7.61
C ARG A 205 3.29 -22.84 -7.85
N ILE A 206 2.84 -22.88 -9.10
CA ILE A 206 1.40 -22.90 -9.44
C ILE A 206 0.73 -24.17 -8.89
N GLU A 207 1.34 -25.34 -9.11
CA GLU A 207 0.84 -26.63 -8.62
C GLU A 207 0.82 -26.67 -7.07
N ALA A 208 1.82 -26.07 -6.41
CA ALA A 208 1.86 -25.97 -4.95
C ALA A 208 0.74 -25.09 -4.35
N LEU A 209 0.10 -24.23 -5.16
CA LEU A 209 -1.08 -23.47 -4.75
C LEU A 209 -2.38 -24.28 -4.90
N GLY A 210 -2.34 -25.49 -5.46
CA GLY A 210 -3.53 -26.30 -5.71
C GLY A 210 -4.18 -26.09 -7.08
N VAL A 211 -3.54 -25.33 -7.98
CA VAL A 211 -3.97 -25.19 -9.38
C VAL A 211 -3.37 -26.32 -10.21
N THR A 212 -4.21 -27.05 -10.94
CA THR A 212 -3.78 -28.16 -11.78
C THR A 212 -3.16 -27.62 -13.07
N TRP A 213 -1.99 -28.15 -13.45
CA TRP A 213 -1.34 -27.81 -14.72
C TRP A 213 -1.44 -28.96 -15.72
N CYS A 214 -2.10 -28.71 -16.84
CA CYS A 214 -2.24 -29.61 -17.97
C CYS A 214 -1.45 -29.03 -19.17
N GLY A 215 -0.16 -29.34 -19.20
CA GLY A 215 0.75 -28.88 -20.25
C GLY A 215 0.86 -29.85 -21.42
N SER A 216 1.44 -29.39 -22.53
CA SER A 216 1.64 -30.17 -23.77
C SER A 216 0.34 -30.69 -24.40
N THR A 217 -0.77 -29.98 -24.20
CA THR A 217 -2.09 -30.34 -24.76
C THR A 217 -2.89 -29.08 -25.11
N SER A 218 -3.89 -29.25 -25.95
CA SER A 218 -4.85 -28.20 -26.34
C SER A 218 -6.27 -28.74 -26.32
N GLY A 219 -7.23 -27.84 -26.05
CA GLY A 219 -8.63 -28.13 -26.31
C GLY A 219 -8.92 -28.24 -27.81
N THR A 220 -9.82 -29.13 -28.19
CA THR A 220 -10.28 -29.37 -29.58
C THR A 220 -11.77 -29.12 -29.77
N ALA A 221 -12.57 -29.33 -28.72
CA ALA A 221 -14.02 -29.07 -28.73
C ALA A 221 -14.56 -28.78 -27.33
N LEU A 222 -15.68 -28.06 -27.25
CA LEU A 222 -16.46 -27.87 -26.02
C LEU A 222 -17.60 -28.91 -25.97
N ARG A 223 -17.82 -29.51 -24.81
CA ARG A 223 -18.97 -30.37 -24.52
C ARG A 223 -20.04 -29.53 -23.82
N MET A 224 -21.27 -29.67 -24.30
CA MET A 224 -22.43 -28.93 -23.81
C MET A 224 -23.47 -29.91 -23.26
N ASP A 225 -24.13 -29.52 -22.18
CA ASP A 225 -25.26 -30.29 -21.64
C ASP A 225 -26.55 -30.08 -22.46
N GLU A 226 -27.64 -30.71 -22.02
CA GLU A 226 -28.95 -30.63 -22.67
C GLU A 226 -29.52 -29.21 -22.78
N THR A 227 -29.03 -28.26 -21.96
CA THR A 227 -29.45 -26.85 -21.98
C THR A 227 -28.59 -25.99 -22.91
N GLY A 228 -27.52 -26.56 -23.49
CA GLY A 228 -26.54 -25.84 -24.28
C GLY A 228 -25.46 -25.13 -23.46
N ALA A 229 -25.38 -25.37 -22.15
CA ALA A 229 -24.35 -24.82 -21.28
C ALA A 229 -23.10 -25.71 -21.25
N LEU A 230 -21.93 -25.13 -21.01
CA LEU A 230 -20.67 -25.85 -20.91
C LEU A 230 -20.71 -26.94 -19.82
N GLU A 231 -20.30 -28.16 -20.16
CA GLU A 231 -20.10 -29.27 -19.21
C GLU A 231 -18.68 -29.87 -19.23
N GLY A 232 -17.89 -29.61 -20.29
CA GLY A 232 -16.52 -30.09 -20.37
C GLY A 232 -15.72 -29.57 -21.56
N LEU A 233 -14.42 -29.81 -21.53
CA LEU A 233 -13.47 -29.50 -22.60
C LEU A 233 -12.83 -30.79 -23.10
N GLU A 234 -12.96 -31.09 -24.39
CA GLU A 234 -12.25 -32.18 -25.04
C GLU A 234 -10.84 -31.75 -25.41
N LEU A 235 -9.86 -32.59 -25.09
CA LEU A 235 -8.45 -32.38 -25.36
C LEU A 235 -8.01 -33.10 -26.65
N ASP A 236 -6.83 -32.74 -27.15
CA ASP A 236 -6.24 -33.33 -28.36
C ASP A 236 -5.83 -34.81 -28.21
N ASP A 237 -5.72 -35.31 -26.98
CA ASP A 237 -5.52 -36.74 -26.69
C ASP A 237 -6.84 -37.54 -26.60
N GLY A 238 -7.98 -36.88 -26.81
CA GLY A 238 -9.32 -37.46 -26.74
C GLY A 238 -9.92 -37.56 -25.33
N SER A 239 -9.17 -37.16 -24.30
CA SER A 239 -9.71 -37.07 -22.94
C SER A 239 -10.62 -35.84 -22.78
N VAL A 240 -11.52 -35.89 -21.78
CA VAL A 240 -12.46 -34.79 -21.50
C VAL A 240 -12.24 -34.30 -20.07
N LEU A 241 -11.94 -33.01 -19.94
CA LEU A 241 -11.87 -32.31 -18.65
C LEU A 241 -13.25 -31.78 -18.28
N PRO A 242 -13.89 -32.27 -17.21
CA PRO A 242 -15.17 -31.73 -16.76
C PRO A 242 -14.98 -30.29 -16.30
N CYS A 243 -15.82 -29.36 -16.77
CA CYS A 243 -15.79 -27.97 -16.31
C CYS A 243 -17.10 -27.25 -16.60
N ARG A 244 -17.47 -26.32 -15.73
CA ARG A 244 -18.62 -25.42 -15.95
C ARG A 244 -18.20 -24.01 -16.33
N ILE A 245 -16.91 -23.69 -16.20
CA ILE A 245 -16.32 -22.41 -16.56
C ILE A 245 -15.09 -22.67 -17.43
N ALA A 246 -15.05 -22.11 -18.63
CA ALA A 246 -13.87 -22.10 -19.50
C ALA A 246 -13.46 -20.64 -19.79
N VAL A 247 -12.25 -20.25 -19.40
CA VAL A 247 -11.69 -18.93 -19.70
C VAL A 247 -10.60 -19.03 -20.75
N PHE A 248 -10.83 -18.42 -21.92
CA PHE A 248 -9.87 -18.39 -23.00
C PHE A 248 -8.93 -17.19 -22.86
N ALA A 249 -7.64 -17.49 -22.71
CA ALA A 249 -6.53 -16.53 -22.60
C ALA A 249 -5.36 -16.96 -23.49
N ILE A 250 -5.68 -17.30 -24.75
CA ILE A 250 -4.74 -17.92 -25.71
C ILE A 250 -4.02 -16.92 -26.63
N GLY A 251 -4.28 -15.62 -26.46
CA GLY A 251 -3.71 -14.56 -27.28
C GLY A 251 -4.67 -13.39 -27.48
N ILE A 252 -4.20 -12.39 -28.19
CA ILE A 252 -4.99 -11.23 -28.61
C ILE A 252 -4.88 -11.05 -30.12
N THR A 253 -5.95 -10.53 -30.73
CA THR A 253 -6.01 -10.19 -32.15
C THR A 253 -6.12 -8.67 -32.29
N PRO A 254 -5.22 -8.00 -33.04
CA PRO A 254 -5.31 -6.56 -33.30
C PRO A 254 -6.66 -6.18 -33.92
N ARG A 255 -7.30 -5.13 -33.41
CA ARG A 255 -8.56 -4.61 -33.98
C ARG A 255 -8.29 -3.71 -35.17
N ASP A 256 -8.22 -4.31 -36.35
CA ASP A 256 -8.01 -3.62 -37.63
C ASP A 256 -9.25 -3.58 -38.54
N ASP A 257 -10.40 -4.01 -38.03
CA ASP A 257 -11.66 -4.13 -38.76
C ASP A 257 -12.15 -2.79 -39.34
N LEU A 258 -12.08 -1.71 -38.55
CA LEU A 258 -12.41 -0.36 -39.00
C LEU A 258 -11.47 0.10 -40.13
N ALA A 259 -10.17 -0.17 -39.99
CA ALA A 259 -9.16 0.21 -40.98
C ALA A 259 -9.34 -0.57 -42.30
N ARG A 260 -9.65 -1.88 -42.22
CA ARG A 260 -9.95 -2.71 -43.39
C ARG A 260 -11.17 -2.21 -44.14
N LYS A 261 -12.25 -1.88 -43.43
CA LYS A 261 -13.48 -1.30 -44.02
C LYS A 261 -13.19 0.04 -44.71
N ALA A 262 -12.32 0.86 -44.11
CA ALA A 262 -11.88 2.13 -44.66
C ALA A 262 -10.82 2.02 -45.77
N GLY A 263 -10.44 0.80 -46.19
CA GLY A 263 -9.47 0.57 -47.27
C GLY A 263 -8.01 0.82 -46.88
N LEU A 264 -7.67 0.91 -45.59
CA LEU A 264 -6.29 1.03 -45.14
C LEU A 264 -5.54 -0.30 -45.26
N LYS A 265 -4.24 -0.22 -45.57
CA LYS A 265 -3.36 -1.39 -45.64
C LYS A 265 -3.22 -2.03 -44.26
N CYS A 266 -3.63 -3.29 -44.16
CA CYS A 266 -3.51 -4.10 -42.94
C CYS A 266 -2.64 -5.34 -43.20
N ALA A 267 -1.93 -5.81 -42.17
CA ALA A 267 -1.02 -6.95 -42.27
C ALA A 267 -1.81 -8.28 -42.42
N PRO A 268 -1.22 -9.31 -43.06
CA PRO A 268 -1.88 -10.61 -43.23
C PRO A 268 -2.24 -11.31 -41.91
N ARG A 269 -1.46 -11.07 -40.85
CA ARG A 269 -1.66 -11.62 -39.50
C ARG A 269 -2.45 -10.69 -38.56
N GLY A 270 -3.08 -9.65 -39.11
CA GLY A 270 -3.79 -8.63 -38.36
C GLY A 270 -2.92 -7.43 -37.98
N GLY A 271 -3.55 -6.26 -37.85
CA GLY A 271 -2.94 -4.98 -37.50
C GLY A 271 -2.82 -4.02 -38.68
N ILE A 272 -2.94 -2.74 -38.39
CA ILE A 272 -2.89 -1.62 -39.34
C ILE A 272 -1.42 -1.34 -39.67
N VAL A 273 -1.03 -1.43 -40.94
CA VAL A 273 0.37 -1.23 -41.33
C VAL A 273 0.75 0.24 -41.14
N VAL A 274 1.82 0.47 -40.38
CA VAL A 274 2.39 1.80 -40.16
C VAL A 274 3.87 1.89 -40.52
N ASP A 275 4.28 3.08 -40.96
CA ASP A 275 5.68 3.41 -41.21
C ASP A 275 6.45 3.78 -39.92
N ASP A 276 7.72 4.19 -40.06
CA ASP A 276 8.57 4.57 -38.93
C ASP A 276 8.07 5.84 -38.20
N GLU A 277 7.22 6.66 -38.81
CA GLU A 277 6.57 7.83 -38.21
C GLU A 277 5.12 7.54 -37.77
N LEU A 278 4.73 6.26 -37.77
CA LEU A 278 3.42 5.75 -37.35
C LEU A 278 2.27 6.11 -38.31
N ARG A 279 2.57 6.53 -39.54
CA ARG A 279 1.58 6.89 -40.56
C ARG A 279 1.00 5.64 -41.19
N THR A 280 -0.30 5.65 -41.45
CA THR A 280 -0.97 4.58 -42.20
C THR A 280 -0.87 4.81 -43.71
N SER A 281 -1.54 3.98 -44.52
CA SER A 281 -1.64 4.19 -45.97
C SER A 281 -2.54 5.36 -46.38
N ALA A 282 -3.32 5.93 -45.45
CA ALA A 282 -4.17 7.07 -45.70
C ALA A 282 -3.48 8.37 -45.22
N GLN A 283 -3.71 9.46 -45.96
CA GLN A 283 -3.21 10.78 -45.59
C GLN A 283 -3.86 11.23 -44.27
N ASP A 284 -3.06 11.83 -43.38
CA ASP A 284 -3.54 12.41 -42.11
C ASP A 284 -4.23 11.39 -41.16
N VAL A 285 -3.89 10.10 -41.33
CA VAL A 285 -4.33 9.00 -40.44
C VAL A 285 -3.12 8.22 -39.91
N TRP A 286 -3.06 8.06 -38.60
CA TRP A 286 -2.03 7.31 -37.87
C TRP A 286 -2.64 6.14 -37.10
N ALA A 287 -1.82 5.15 -36.72
CA ALA A 287 -2.24 4.10 -35.80
C ALA A 287 -1.18 3.86 -34.72
N ILE A 288 -1.63 3.67 -33.47
CA ILE A 288 -0.77 3.47 -32.30
C ILE A 288 -1.31 2.37 -31.38
N GLY A 289 -0.43 1.75 -30.61
CA GLY A 289 -0.81 0.69 -29.66
C GLY A 289 -0.95 -0.68 -30.31
N GLU A 290 -1.79 -1.54 -29.74
CA GLU A 290 -1.88 -2.96 -30.16
C GLU A 290 -2.45 -3.17 -31.56
N CYS A 291 -3.22 -2.21 -32.08
CA CYS A 291 -3.76 -2.25 -33.44
C CYS A 291 -2.70 -1.93 -34.51
N ALA A 292 -1.59 -1.29 -34.14
CA ALA A 292 -0.55 -0.86 -35.07
C ALA A 292 0.46 -1.98 -35.36
N SER A 293 0.62 -2.30 -36.65
CA SER A 293 1.60 -3.25 -37.17
C SER A 293 2.79 -2.51 -37.75
N TRP A 294 3.85 -2.35 -36.95
CA TRP A 294 5.12 -1.76 -37.40
C TRP A 294 6.10 -2.86 -37.82
N LYS A 295 6.61 -2.79 -39.06
CA LYS A 295 7.47 -3.83 -39.66
C LYS A 295 6.88 -5.24 -39.51
N GLU A 296 5.59 -5.36 -39.83
CA GLU A 296 4.79 -6.59 -39.74
C GLU A 296 4.67 -7.20 -38.33
N ASN A 297 4.95 -6.42 -37.28
CA ASN A 297 4.84 -6.87 -35.90
C ASN A 297 3.82 -6.02 -35.12
N THR A 298 2.98 -6.72 -34.38
CA THR A 298 2.13 -6.17 -33.32
C THR A 298 2.67 -6.65 -31.98
N TYR A 299 2.92 -5.73 -31.05
CA TYR A 299 3.70 -6.04 -29.85
C TYR A 299 2.87 -6.57 -28.68
N GLY A 300 1.58 -6.22 -28.60
CA GLY A 300 0.70 -6.70 -27.53
C GLY A 300 1.16 -6.35 -26.11
N LEU A 301 1.91 -5.25 -25.97
CA LEU A 301 2.48 -4.77 -24.71
C LEU A 301 2.19 -3.28 -24.57
N ILE A 302 1.99 -2.84 -23.33
CA ILE A 302 1.71 -1.43 -23.03
C ILE A 302 2.89 -0.52 -23.35
N ALA A 303 4.12 -0.91 -22.98
CA ALA A 303 5.30 -0.05 -23.13
C ALA A 303 5.57 0.37 -24.58
N PRO A 304 5.57 -0.53 -25.59
CA PRO A 304 5.65 -0.13 -27.00
C PRO A 304 4.50 0.78 -27.44
N GLY A 305 3.29 0.56 -26.93
CA GLY A 305 2.14 1.43 -27.23
C GLY A 305 2.31 2.86 -26.67
N ILE A 306 2.83 2.99 -25.46
CA ILE A 306 3.16 4.29 -24.86
C ILE A 306 4.29 4.98 -25.64
N GLU A 307 5.30 4.23 -26.09
CA GLU A 307 6.36 4.77 -26.97
C GLU A 307 5.78 5.32 -28.28
N MET A 308 4.83 4.61 -28.89
CA MET A 308 4.12 5.11 -30.08
C MET A 308 3.35 6.40 -29.78
N ALA A 309 2.65 6.49 -28.64
CA ALA A 309 1.96 7.71 -28.20
C ALA A 309 2.94 8.88 -27.96
N ASP A 310 4.12 8.61 -27.40
CA ASP A 310 5.20 9.57 -27.18
C ASP A 310 5.77 10.12 -28.50
N ILE A 311 6.03 9.23 -29.46
CA ILE A 311 6.52 9.61 -30.79
C ILE A 311 5.49 10.50 -31.49
N LEU A 312 4.22 10.08 -31.52
CA LEU A 312 3.19 10.77 -32.27
C LEU A 312 2.84 12.13 -31.67
N SER A 313 2.67 12.22 -30.35
CA SER A 313 2.37 13.50 -29.67
C SER A 313 3.52 14.51 -29.81
N PHE A 314 4.78 14.05 -29.77
CA PHE A 314 5.93 14.89 -30.08
C PHE A 314 5.90 15.36 -31.54
N ASN A 315 5.63 14.46 -32.49
CA ASN A 315 5.62 14.78 -33.91
C ASN A 315 4.55 15.83 -34.27
N PHE A 316 3.40 15.81 -33.59
CA PHE A 316 2.33 16.78 -33.75
C PHE A 316 2.71 18.18 -33.24
N THR A 317 3.44 18.27 -32.13
CA THR A 317 3.59 19.56 -31.40
C THR A 317 4.99 20.17 -31.45
N GLN A 318 6.03 19.34 -31.58
CA GLN A 318 7.42 19.77 -31.36
C GLN A 318 8.26 19.82 -32.62
N THR A 319 7.78 19.34 -33.77
CA THR A 319 8.54 19.36 -35.03
C THR A 319 8.73 20.77 -35.58
N GLN A 320 7.83 21.71 -35.25
CA GLN A 320 7.89 23.09 -35.69
C GLN A 320 7.50 24.02 -34.53
N THR A 321 8.49 24.57 -33.84
CA THR A 321 8.28 25.45 -32.68
C THR A 321 8.74 26.89 -32.97
N SER A 322 8.35 27.83 -32.11
CA SER A 322 8.84 29.22 -32.16
C SER A 322 10.35 29.35 -31.96
N MET A 323 11.02 28.30 -31.49
CA MET A 323 12.48 28.25 -31.28
C MET A 323 13.24 27.49 -32.38
N GLY A 324 12.56 26.97 -33.41
CA GLY A 324 13.16 26.21 -34.51
C GLY A 324 12.44 24.89 -34.83
N GLY A 325 12.86 24.23 -35.91
CA GLY A 325 12.31 22.94 -36.35
C GLY A 325 13.10 21.75 -35.79
N PHE A 326 12.43 20.84 -35.09
CA PHE A 326 13.01 19.58 -34.63
C PHE A 326 12.72 18.46 -35.63
N LYS A 327 13.65 17.51 -35.79
CA LYS A 327 13.43 16.33 -36.62
C LYS A 327 12.30 15.47 -36.02
N PRO A 328 11.35 14.95 -36.83
CA PRO A 328 10.38 13.97 -36.38
C PRO A 328 11.05 12.77 -35.71
N ARG A 329 10.46 12.29 -34.62
CA ARG A 329 10.83 11.04 -33.98
C ARG A 329 10.32 9.87 -34.81
N THR A 330 11.10 8.81 -34.84
CA THR A 330 10.79 7.57 -35.54
C THR A 330 10.80 6.39 -34.57
N MET A 331 9.99 5.37 -34.85
CA MET A 331 9.92 4.15 -34.06
C MET A 331 11.26 3.39 -34.12
N ASN A 332 11.71 2.93 -32.96
CA ASN A 332 12.88 2.06 -32.82
C ASN A 332 12.42 0.64 -32.44
N ASN A 333 13.34 -0.32 -32.45
CA ASN A 333 13.03 -1.66 -31.91
C ASN A 333 12.63 -1.51 -30.43
N PRO A 334 11.37 -1.83 -30.07
CA PRO A 334 10.89 -1.53 -28.75
C PRO A 334 11.49 -2.50 -27.73
N ASP A 335 11.58 -2.02 -26.50
CA ASP A 335 12.02 -2.84 -25.38
C ASP A 335 10.93 -3.83 -24.99
N LEU A 336 11.19 -5.12 -25.21
CA LEU A 336 10.30 -6.22 -24.83
C LEU A 336 10.56 -6.72 -23.40
N SER A 337 11.47 -6.06 -22.66
CA SER A 337 11.76 -6.41 -21.28
C SER A 337 10.50 -6.32 -20.44
N THR A 338 10.25 -7.35 -19.64
CA THR A 338 9.01 -7.49 -18.87
C THR A 338 9.36 -7.99 -17.47
N LYS A 339 8.78 -7.39 -16.44
CA LYS A 339 8.87 -7.85 -15.04
C LYS A 339 7.48 -7.91 -14.44
N LEU A 340 7.13 -9.05 -13.87
CA LEU A 340 5.77 -9.40 -13.47
C LEU A 340 5.78 -10.16 -12.14
N LYS A 341 4.63 -10.17 -11.49
CA LYS A 341 4.36 -11.03 -10.34
C LYS A 341 3.10 -11.84 -10.63
N LEU A 342 3.27 -13.12 -10.91
CA LEU A 342 2.18 -14.02 -11.32
C LEU A 342 2.07 -15.15 -10.32
N MET A 343 0.86 -15.39 -9.79
CA MET A 343 0.61 -16.46 -8.80
C MET A 343 1.58 -16.42 -7.60
N GLY A 344 1.98 -15.22 -7.15
CA GLY A 344 2.95 -15.06 -6.05
C GLY A 344 4.42 -15.30 -6.43
N VAL A 345 4.74 -15.44 -7.72
CA VAL A 345 6.09 -15.65 -8.25
C VAL A 345 6.55 -14.41 -9.02
N ASP A 346 7.69 -13.84 -8.61
CA ASP A 346 8.32 -12.77 -9.38
C ASP A 346 9.05 -13.37 -10.59
N VAL A 347 8.78 -12.83 -11.77
CA VAL A 347 9.37 -13.26 -13.05
C VAL A 347 9.83 -12.03 -13.81
N ALA A 348 11.01 -12.10 -14.43
CA ALA A 348 11.47 -11.05 -15.32
C ALA A 348 12.26 -11.59 -16.51
N SER A 349 12.12 -10.95 -17.67
CA SER A 349 12.93 -11.19 -18.86
C SER A 349 13.36 -9.85 -19.43
N PHE A 350 14.59 -9.73 -19.91
CA PHE A 350 15.14 -8.48 -20.41
C PHE A 350 16.09 -8.68 -21.59
N GLY A 351 16.20 -7.66 -22.45
CA GLY A 351 17.09 -7.70 -23.61
C GLY A 351 16.73 -8.79 -24.61
N ASP A 352 17.75 -9.35 -25.27
CA ASP A 352 17.63 -10.55 -26.09
C ASP A 352 17.74 -11.82 -25.22
N TYR A 353 16.68 -12.10 -24.45
CA TYR A 353 16.60 -13.24 -23.53
C TYR A 353 16.49 -14.62 -24.22
N PHE A 354 16.52 -14.67 -25.56
CA PHE A 354 16.60 -15.90 -26.37
C PHE A 354 17.66 -15.77 -27.49
N ALA A 355 18.71 -14.97 -27.27
CA ALA A 355 19.73 -14.72 -28.29
C ALA A 355 20.36 -16.02 -28.80
N GLU A 356 20.54 -17.00 -27.93
CA GLU A 356 21.07 -18.32 -28.26
C GLU A 356 20.17 -19.09 -29.24
N ARG A 357 18.84 -18.99 -29.09
CA ARG A 357 17.88 -19.67 -29.97
C ARG A 357 17.74 -18.95 -31.29
N ARG A 358 17.65 -17.62 -31.27
CA ARG A 358 17.55 -16.80 -32.49
C ARG A 358 18.77 -16.99 -33.38
N ARG A 359 19.97 -16.95 -32.80
CA ARG A 359 21.22 -17.10 -33.55
C ARG A 359 21.41 -18.52 -34.10
N ALA A 360 20.99 -19.55 -33.36
CA ALA A 360 20.96 -20.92 -33.87
C ALA A 360 19.99 -21.09 -35.07
N ALA A 361 18.83 -20.42 -35.05
CA ALA A 361 17.89 -20.44 -36.17
C ALA A 361 18.43 -19.71 -37.42
N SER A 362 19.15 -18.60 -37.23
CA SER A 362 19.79 -17.87 -38.34
C SER A 362 20.93 -18.66 -38.99
N ALA A 363 21.75 -19.37 -38.21
CA ALA A 363 22.85 -20.20 -38.73
C ALA A 363 22.37 -21.38 -39.60
N ASN A 364 21.16 -21.90 -39.34
CA ASN A 364 20.54 -22.96 -40.14
C ASN A 364 19.84 -22.45 -41.41
N SER A 365 19.74 -21.13 -41.61
CA SER A 365 19.06 -20.50 -42.77
C SER A 365 20.01 -20.05 -43.89
N GLU A 366 21.33 -20.04 -43.65
CA GLU A 366 22.34 -19.68 -44.66
C GLU A 366 22.75 -20.89 -45.53
N GLY A 367 21.79 -21.35 -46.34
CA GLY A 367 21.98 -22.40 -47.35
C GLY A 367 21.75 -21.88 -48.77
N THR A 368 22.36 -20.77 -49.18
CA THR A 368 22.45 -20.40 -50.60
C THR A 368 23.62 -19.43 -50.86
N PRO A 369 24.59 -19.77 -51.75
CA PRO A 369 25.76 -18.93 -51.97
C PRO A 369 25.42 -17.76 -52.90
N SER A 370 25.61 -16.53 -52.45
CA SER A 370 25.61 -15.34 -53.31
C SER A 370 27.04 -14.86 -53.61
N LYS A 371 27.25 -14.46 -54.87
CA LYS A 371 28.52 -14.23 -55.59
C LYS A 371 29.51 -13.25 -54.91
N PRO A 372 30.82 -13.37 -55.18
CA PRO A 372 31.85 -12.49 -54.62
C PRO A 372 31.72 -11.07 -55.19
N LYS A 373 31.72 -10.06 -54.30
CA LYS A 373 31.80 -8.64 -54.68
C LYS A 373 33.24 -8.14 -54.68
N ASP A 374 33.48 -7.28 -55.67
CA ASP A 374 34.70 -6.69 -56.18
C ASP A 374 35.56 -5.92 -55.15
N ALA A 375 36.88 -5.98 -55.30
CA ALA A 375 37.90 -5.54 -54.34
C ALA A 375 38.49 -4.16 -54.66
N SER A 376 37.66 -3.16 -54.97
CA SER A 376 38.13 -1.85 -55.47
C SER A 376 37.38 -0.62 -54.96
N ALA A 377 36.98 -0.58 -53.67
CA ALA A 377 36.45 0.64 -53.03
C ALA A 377 37.22 1.02 -51.73
N PRO A 378 37.50 2.31 -51.47
CA PRO A 378 38.42 2.74 -50.42
C PRO A 378 37.82 2.63 -49.02
N ARG A 379 38.56 1.99 -48.10
CA ARG A 379 38.21 1.86 -46.68
C ARG A 379 38.31 3.21 -45.97
N ARG A 380 37.16 3.83 -45.63
CA ARG A 380 37.11 4.89 -44.62
C ARG A 380 37.30 4.29 -43.23
N ARG A 381 38.36 4.72 -42.55
CA ARG A 381 38.58 4.50 -41.12
C ARG A 381 37.62 5.38 -40.32
N HIS A 382 36.56 4.78 -39.77
CA HIS A 382 35.92 5.29 -38.56
C HIS A 382 36.02 4.21 -37.49
N GLY A 383 36.84 4.48 -36.49
CA GLY A 383 36.95 3.69 -35.28
C GLY A 383 35.72 3.88 -34.40
N VAL A 384 34.73 3.02 -34.63
CA VAL A 384 33.81 2.56 -33.60
C VAL A 384 33.80 1.05 -33.78
N ALA A 385 34.20 0.31 -32.76
CA ALA A 385 34.08 -1.15 -32.78
C ALA A 385 32.63 -1.50 -33.11
N THR A 386 32.40 -2.00 -34.31
CA THR A 386 31.19 -2.72 -34.68
C THR A 386 31.07 -3.87 -33.70
N ILE A 387 30.28 -3.67 -32.64
CA ILE A 387 29.83 -4.75 -31.76
C ILE A 387 29.18 -5.74 -32.71
N ALA A 388 29.75 -6.95 -32.78
CA ALA A 388 29.23 -8.01 -33.62
C ALA A 388 27.84 -8.40 -33.09
N GLU A 389 26.80 -7.74 -33.59
CA GLU A 389 25.40 -8.06 -33.30
C GLU A 389 25.03 -9.49 -33.75
N ASN A 390 25.90 -10.14 -34.54
CA ASN A 390 25.72 -11.48 -35.10
C ASN A 390 26.79 -12.53 -34.67
N GLY A 391 27.62 -12.27 -33.63
CA GLY A 391 28.64 -13.22 -33.16
C GLY A 391 28.10 -14.38 -32.30
N PRO A 392 28.91 -15.40 -31.94
CA PRO A 392 28.51 -16.43 -30.97
C PRO A 392 28.16 -15.85 -29.60
N VAL A 393 27.34 -16.56 -28.82
CA VAL A 393 26.86 -16.16 -27.48
C VAL A 393 27.13 -17.25 -26.45
N GLU A 394 27.29 -16.84 -25.19
CA GLU A 394 27.49 -17.73 -24.05
C GLU A 394 26.43 -17.46 -22.98
N THR A 395 25.98 -18.52 -22.29
CA THR A 395 24.95 -18.41 -21.26
C THR A 395 25.46 -18.80 -19.89
N LEU A 396 25.15 -17.99 -18.89
CA LEU A 396 25.41 -18.31 -17.49
C LEU A 396 24.08 -18.55 -16.76
N THR A 397 23.99 -19.63 -16.00
CA THR A 397 22.74 -20.06 -15.35
C THR A 397 22.97 -20.39 -13.87
N TYR A 398 22.05 -19.91 -13.03
CA TYR A 398 21.92 -20.27 -11.62
C TYR A 398 20.52 -20.79 -11.34
N ARG A 399 20.45 -21.91 -10.63
CA ARG A 399 19.20 -22.57 -10.29
C ARG A 399 19.27 -23.03 -8.84
N ASP A 400 18.40 -22.45 -8.02
CA ASP A 400 18.14 -22.88 -6.65
C ASP A 400 16.69 -23.38 -6.56
N PRO A 401 16.47 -24.71 -6.62
CA PRO A 401 15.13 -25.28 -6.54
C PRO A 401 14.49 -25.14 -5.15
N PHE A 402 15.28 -24.93 -4.09
CA PHE A 402 14.77 -24.84 -2.72
C PHE A 402 14.24 -23.43 -2.42
N ALA A 403 14.97 -22.40 -2.84
CA ALA A 403 14.47 -21.02 -2.81
C ALA A 403 13.48 -20.73 -3.96
N GLY A 404 13.38 -21.62 -4.95
CA GLY A 404 12.63 -21.42 -6.18
C GLY A 404 13.15 -20.22 -6.99
N VAL A 405 14.47 -20.09 -7.08
CA VAL A 405 15.16 -19.02 -7.81
C VAL A 405 15.81 -19.59 -9.07
N TYR A 406 15.64 -18.91 -10.19
CA TYR A 406 16.34 -19.18 -11.45
C TYR A 406 16.83 -17.87 -12.06
N LYS A 407 18.08 -17.82 -12.48
CA LYS A 407 18.66 -16.70 -13.22
C LYS A 407 19.42 -17.26 -14.40
N LYS A 408 19.16 -16.76 -15.60
CA LYS A 408 19.93 -17.08 -16.80
C LYS A 408 20.25 -15.80 -17.54
N TYR A 409 21.53 -15.50 -17.70
CA TYR A 409 22.02 -14.32 -18.40
C TYR A 409 22.80 -14.73 -19.63
N ILE A 410 22.64 -13.97 -20.71
CA ILE A 410 23.23 -14.27 -22.01
C ILE A 410 24.21 -13.16 -22.36
N PHE A 411 25.43 -13.56 -22.67
CA PHE A 411 26.54 -12.68 -22.99
C PHE A 411 27.00 -12.93 -24.43
N ASN A 412 27.71 -11.98 -24.99
CA ASN A 412 28.48 -12.25 -26.20
C ASN A 412 29.67 -13.20 -25.89
N ALA A 413 30.27 -13.79 -26.93
CA ALA A 413 31.29 -14.85 -26.78
C ALA A 413 32.50 -14.51 -25.86
N ASP A 414 32.90 -13.25 -25.76
CA ASP A 414 34.02 -12.84 -24.89
C ASP A 414 33.58 -12.41 -23.48
N GLY A 415 32.28 -12.49 -23.17
CA GLY A 415 31.70 -12.13 -21.88
C GLY A 415 31.69 -10.63 -21.57
N LYS A 416 32.03 -9.75 -22.53
CA LYS A 416 32.14 -8.30 -22.29
C LYS A 416 30.82 -7.55 -22.39
N TYR A 417 29.78 -8.13 -22.99
CA TYR A 417 28.49 -7.47 -23.14
C TYR A 417 27.37 -8.42 -22.71
N LEU A 418 26.50 -7.92 -21.84
CA LEU A 418 25.24 -8.57 -21.52
C LEU A 418 24.24 -8.28 -22.64
N LEU A 419 23.68 -9.33 -23.25
CA LEU A 419 22.72 -9.24 -24.35
C LEU A 419 21.28 -9.33 -23.86
N GLY A 420 21.05 -10.07 -22.79
CA GLY A 420 19.73 -10.28 -22.22
C GLY A 420 19.73 -11.33 -21.11
N GLY A 421 18.57 -11.66 -20.60
CA GLY A 421 18.43 -12.68 -19.58
C GLY A 421 17.02 -12.84 -19.04
N MET A 422 16.85 -13.85 -18.19
CA MET A 422 15.60 -14.20 -17.52
C MET A 422 15.84 -14.53 -16.05
N MET A 423 14.85 -14.23 -15.22
CA MET A 423 14.87 -14.33 -13.77
C MET A 423 13.52 -14.86 -13.26
N VAL A 424 13.55 -15.76 -12.29
CA VAL A 424 12.39 -16.30 -11.57
C VAL A 424 12.71 -16.33 -10.09
N GLY A 425 11.76 -15.94 -9.24
CA GLY A 425 11.90 -15.90 -7.78
C GLY A 425 12.62 -14.64 -7.29
N ASP A 426 13.90 -14.48 -7.65
CA ASP A 426 14.67 -13.26 -7.34
C ASP A 426 14.85 -12.41 -8.60
N THR A 427 14.15 -11.29 -8.64
CA THR A 427 14.19 -10.31 -9.74
C THR A 427 14.78 -8.96 -9.30
N SER A 428 15.55 -8.91 -8.20
CA SER A 428 16.07 -7.66 -7.62
C SER A 428 16.95 -6.91 -8.61
N ASP A 429 17.75 -7.64 -9.38
CA ASP A 429 18.78 -7.04 -10.25
C ASP A 429 18.22 -6.57 -11.61
N TYR A 430 16.95 -6.82 -11.90
CA TYR A 430 16.31 -6.56 -13.20
C TYR A 430 16.58 -5.15 -13.75
N ILE A 431 16.33 -4.10 -12.94
CA ILE A 431 16.46 -2.71 -13.40
C ILE A 431 17.91 -2.39 -13.80
N LYS A 432 18.87 -2.83 -12.98
CA LYS A 432 20.30 -2.66 -13.26
C LYS A 432 20.70 -3.36 -14.56
N LEU A 433 20.25 -4.59 -14.76
CA LEU A 433 20.61 -5.40 -15.92
C LEU A 433 19.96 -4.88 -17.22
N VAL A 434 18.69 -4.44 -17.16
CA VAL A 434 18.02 -3.77 -18.30
C VAL A 434 18.81 -2.54 -18.74
N ALA A 435 19.25 -1.70 -17.80
CA ALA A 435 20.03 -0.50 -18.12
C ALA A 435 21.38 -0.84 -18.79
N ILE A 436 22.07 -1.90 -18.32
CA ILE A 436 23.33 -2.37 -18.91
C ILE A 436 23.11 -2.83 -20.36
N VAL A 437 22.06 -3.64 -20.60
CA VAL A 437 21.74 -4.14 -21.95
C VAL A 437 21.36 -3.01 -22.89
N LYS A 438 20.48 -2.09 -22.47
CA LYS A 438 20.03 -0.97 -23.30
C LYS A 438 21.17 -0.09 -23.77
N LYS A 439 22.14 0.17 -22.88
CA LYS A 439 23.31 1.01 -23.19
C LYS A 439 24.40 0.26 -23.95
N LYS A 440 24.27 -1.06 -24.12
CA LYS A 440 25.35 -1.93 -24.63
C LYS A 440 26.67 -1.65 -23.89
N LYS A 441 26.60 -1.50 -22.55
CA LYS A 441 27.77 -1.13 -21.74
C LYS A 441 28.72 -2.32 -21.65
N VAL A 442 30.03 -2.07 -21.86
CA VAL A 442 31.08 -3.06 -21.58
C VAL A 442 31.06 -3.40 -20.09
N LEU A 443 31.02 -4.69 -19.77
CA LEU A 443 31.03 -5.19 -18.40
C LEU A 443 32.42 -4.98 -17.79
N GLU A 444 32.45 -4.28 -16.65
CA GLU A 444 33.67 -4.00 -15.89
C GLU A 444 34.04 -5.15 -14.94
N VAL A 445 33.12 -6.08 -14.71
CA VAL A 445 33.29 -7.25 -13.85
C VAL A 445 32.97 -8.55 -14.59
N PRO A 446 33.57 -9.68 -14.19
CA PRO A 446 33.28 -10.97 -14.82
C PRO A 446 31.79 -11.36 -14.75
N PRO A 447 31.25 -12.01 -15.80
CA PRO A 447 29.85 -12.46 -15.86
C PRO A 447 29.32 -13.17 -14.60
N ALA A 448 30.16 -13.97 -13.94
CA ALA A 448 29.80 -14.72 -12.72
C ALA A 448 29.33 -13.83 -11.55
N GLN A 449 29.87 -12.61 -11.43
CA GLN A 449 29.53 -11.70 -10.33
C GLN A 449 28.12 -11.14 -10.44
N PHE A 450 27.53 -11.12 -11.64
CA PHE A 450 26.15 -10.68 -11.84
C PHE A 450 25.13 -11.71 -11.34
N ILE A 451 25.51 -12.99 -11.28
CA ILE A 451 24.61 -14.07 -10.85
C ILE A 451 24.76 -14.40 -9.37
N LEU A 452 26.00 -14.58 -8.90
CA LEU A 452 26.27 -15.02 -7.52
C LEU A 452 26.38 -13.85 -6.53
N GLY A 453 26.48 -12.61 -7.03
CA GLY A 453 26.83 -11.44 -6.24
C GLY A 453 28.30 -11.45 -5.81
N THR A 454 28.91 -10.28 -5.69
CA THR A 454 30.16 -10.14 -4.94
C THR A 454 29.84 -10.30 -3.46
N GLY A 455 30.55 -11.17 -2.74
CA GLY A 455 30.55 -11.18 -1.29
C GLY A 455 31.06 -9.84 -0.76
N GLY A 456 30.17 -8.86 -0.60
CA GLY A 456 30.47 -7.49 -0.21
C GLY A 456 29.23 -6.62 -0.36
N SER A 457 28.96 -5.79 0.65
CA SER A 457 27.82 -4.87 0.82
C SER A 457 27.22 -4.33 -0.48
N LYS A 458 25.94 -4.68 -0.76
CA LYS A 458 25.14 -4.08 -1.84
C LYS A 458 24.86 -2.60 -1.50
N ASP A 459 25.55 -1.69 -2.16
CA ASP A 459 25.13 -0.29 -2.23
C ASP A 459 24.09 -0.16 -3.37
N ASP A 460 22.83 -0.45 -3.05
CA ASP A 460 21.69 -0.46 -3.98
C ASP A 460 21.06 0.95 -4.09
N SER A 461 21.89 1.99 -4.11
CA SER A 461 21.46 3.38 -3.90
C SER A 461 20.73 4.02 -5.09
N GLY A 462 20.69 3.37 -6.26
CA GLY A 462 20.13 3.94 -7.50
C GLY A 462 20.84 5.21 -8.00
N ALA A 463 21.91 5.64 -7.32
CA ALA A 463 22.65 6.87 -7.60
C ALA A 463 23.36 6.83 -8.96
N ASP A 464 23.75 5.64 -9.41
CA ASP A 464 24.52 5.40 -10.65
C ASP A 464 23.65 5.20 -11.91
N LEU A 465 22.32 5.33 -11.78
CA LEU A 465 21.40 5.26 -12.92
C LEU A 465 21.41 6.57 -13.74
N ASP A 466 21.09 6.52 -15.04
CA ASP A 466 21.03 7.74 -15.87
C ASP A 466 19.69 8.46 -15.66
N ASP A 467 19.67 9.76 -15.95
CA ASP A 467 18.51 10.64 -15.77
C ASP A 467 17.26 10.17 -16.52
N ASP A 468 17.39 9.59 -17.70
CA ASP A 468 16.29 9.04 -18.50
C ASP A 468 15.82 7.64 -18.07
N THR A 469 16.50 7.01 -17.10
CA THR A 469 16.16 5.65 -16.65
C THR A 469 14.75 5.62 -16.07
N GLN A 470 13.89 4.76 -16.63
CA GLN A 470 12.53 4.55 -16.13
C GLN A 470 12.57 3.83 -14.77
N ILE A 471 12.04 4.46 -13.73
CA ILE A 471 12.03 3.95 -12.34
C ILE A 471 10.67 3.36 -11.99
N CYS A 472 9.57 3.99 -12.41
CA CYS A 472 8.22 3.49 -12.20
C CYS A 472 7.56 3.19 -13.54
N SER A 473 7.34 1.91 -13.85
CA SER A 473 6.67 1.51 -15.09
C SER A 473 5.16 1.80 -15.07
N CYS A 474 4.49 1.72 -13.91
CA CYS A 474 3.05 2.00 -13.79
C CYS A 474 2.66 3.43 -14.15
N HIS A 475 3.53 4.38 -13.81
CA HIS A 475 3.28 5.83 -13.98
C HIS A 475 4.32 6.49 -14.90
N ASN A 476 5.13 5.69 -15.60
CA ASN A 476 6.21 6.10 -16.48
C ASN A 476 7.14 7.18 -15.89
N VAL A 477 7.49 7.05 -14.60
CA VAL A 477 8.33 8.03 -13.90
C VAL A 477 9.80 7.68 -14.10
N THR A 478 10.57 8.60 -14.67
CA THR A 478 12.02 8.49 -14.86
C THR A 478 12.80 9.00 -13.66
N LYS A 479 14.09 8.67 -13.57
CA LYS A 479 14.98 9.18 -12.53
C LYS A 479 15.01 10.71 -12.53
N VAL A 480 15.09 11.35 -13.70
CA VAL A 480 15.16 12.81 -13.80
C VAL A 480 13.88 13.46 -13.26
N GLN A 481 12.71 12.84 -13.43
CA GLN A 481 11.47 13.39 -12.85
C GLN A 481 11.50 13.33 -11.31
N ILE A 482 12.08 12.29 -10.72
CA ILE A 482 12.30 12.21 -9.26
C ILE A 482 13.35 13.22 -8.80
N VAL A 483 14.48 13.31 -9.52
CA VAL A 483 15.56 14.29 -9.25
C VAL A 483 15.03 15.72 -9.34
N GLN A 484 14.28 16.04 -10.39
CA GLN A 484 13.66 17.35 -10.58
C GLN A 484 12.62 17.62 -9.50
N CYS A 485 11.85 16.63 -9.08
CA CYS A 485 10.92 16.78 -7.95
C CYS A 485 11.66 17.21 -6.66
N VAL A 486 12.84 16.61 -6.39
CA VAL A 486 13.71 17.00 -5.27
C VAL A 486 14.29 18.41 -5.47
N LYS A 487 14.80 18.73 -6.67
CA LYS A 487 15.34 20.06 -6.99
C LYS A 487 14.29 21.17 -6.89
N HIS A 488 13.03 20.88 -7.20
CA HIS A 488 11.88 21.79 -7.02
C HIS A 488 11.29 21.75 -5.60
N GLY A 489 12.07 21.33 -4.60
CA GLY A 489 11.75 21.51 -3.18
C GLY A 489 10.98 20.36 -2.52
N ALA A 490 10.91 19.16 -3.10
CA ALA A 490 10.43 17.99 -2.37
C ALA A 490 11.46 17.55 -1.30
N GLN A 491 11.03 17.51 -0.04
CA GLN A 491 11.91 17.18 1.10
C GLN A 491 11.52 15.88 1.80
N THR A 492 10.44 15.24 1.37
CA THR A 492 9.99 13.93 1.87
C THR A 492 9.63 12.98 0.73
N LEU A 493 9.62 11.67 1.03
CA LEU A 493 9.10 10.66 0.10
C LEU A 493 7.60 10.81 -0.19
N ALA A 494 6.83 11.39 0.74
CA ALA A 494 5.42 11.69 0.51
C ALA A 494 5.25 12.79 -0.55
N ASP A 495 6.12 13.80 -0.55
CA ASP A 495 6.14 14.84 -1.58
C ASP A 495 6.43 14.23 -2.95
N VAL A 496 7.43 13.33 -3.04
CA VAL A 496 7.77 12.65 -4.28
C VAL A 496 6.60 11.81 -4.79
N LYS A 497 5.92 11.05 -3.92
CA LYS A 497 4.72 10.29 -4.30
C LYS A 497 3.61 11.18 -4.82
N THR A 498 3.32 12.28 -4.14
CA THR A 498 2.22 13.18 -4.49
C THR A 498 2.49 13.88 -5.81
N LYS A 499 3.73 14.34 -6.03
CA LYS A 499 4.12 15.11 -7.22
C LYS A 499 4.42 14.26 -8.45
N THR A 500 4.93 13.03 -8.27
CA THR A 500 5.36 12.17 -9.39
C THR A 500 4.45 10.96 -9.62
N LYS A 501 3.53 10.66 -8.68
CA LYS A 501 2.76 9.39 -8.63
C LYS A 501 3.63 8.13 -8.51
N ALA A 502 4.96 8.23 -8.40
CA ALA A 502 5.83 7.06 -8.29
C ALA A 502 5.49 6.27 -7.02
N GLY A 503 5.15 4.98 -7.20
CA GLY A 503 4.84 4.07 -6.10
C GLY A 503 3.40 4.13 -5.58
N THR A 504 2.49 4.81 -6.26
CA THR A 504 1.03 4.80 -5.96
C THR A 504 0.24 3.72 -6.72
N GLY A 505 0.85 3.09 -7.75
CA GLY A 505 0.28 1.94 -8.48
C GLY A 505 0.64 0.61 -7.81
N CYS A 506 1.42 -0.25 -8.47
CA CYS A 506 1.81 -1.57 -7.93
C CYS A 506 2.83 -1.52 -6.77
N GLY A 507 3.40 -0.34 -6.47
CA GLY A 507 4.40 -0.14 -5.42
C GLY A 507 5.80 -0.73 -5.69
N GLY A 508 6.01 -1.45 -6.79
CA GLY A 508 7.27 -2.17 -7.08
C GLY A 508 8.52 -1.29 -7.21
N CYS A 509 8.36 0.00 -7.52
CA CYS A 509 9.47 0.95 -7.65
C CYS A 509 9.89 1.62 -6.33
N MET A 510 9.14 1.45 -5.24
CA MET A 510 9.32 2.20 -4.00
C MET A 510 10.70 2.13 -3.36
N PRO A 511 11.40 0.97 -3.33
CA PRO A 511 12.76 0.90 -2.80
C PRO A 511 13.72 1.80 -3.58
N LEU A 512 13.63 1.81 -4.90
CA LEU A 512 14.52 2.58 -5.77
C LEU A 512 14.19 4.08 -5.75
N VAL A 513 12.89 4.45 -5.71
CA VAL A 513 12.44 5.84 -5.50
C VAL A 513 13.00 6.38 -4.18
N THR A 514 12.98 5.58 -3.13
CA THR A 514 13.53 5.92 -1.80
C THR A 514 15.03 6.18 -1.86
N ASN A 515 15.76 5.34 -2.59
CA ASN A 515 17.22 5.45 -2.66
C ASN A 515 17.68 6.61 -3.54
N ILE A 516 17.03 6.83 -4.70
CA ILE A 516 17.27 8.01 -5.56
C ILE A 516 16.97 9.29 -4.80
N PHE A 517 15.82 9.35 -4.10
CA PHE A 517 15.46 10.49 -3.26
C PHE A 517 16.55 10.79 -2.22
N LYS A 518 17.02 9.78 -1.47
CA LYS A 518 18.11 9.94 -0.48
C LYS A 518 19.42 10.41 -1.12
N ALA A 519 19.79 9.86 -2.28
CA ALA A 519 21.01 10.21 -3.00
C ALA A 519 20.98 11.65 -3.52
N GLU A 520 19.87 12.10 -4.08
CA GLU A 520 19.72 13.48 -4.58
C GLU A 520 19.63 14.51 -3.46
N MET A 521 18.98 14.17 -2.34
CA MET A 521 19.05 15.00 -1.13
C MET A 521 20.50 15.20 -0.69
N LYS A 522 21.30 14.12 -0.64
CA LYS A 522 22.73 14.19 -0.33
C LYS A 522 23.53 15.06 -1.32
N LYS A 523 23.23 14.98 -2.63
CA LYS A 523 23.90 15.78 -3.68
C LYS A 523 23.53 17.26 -3.65
N ALA A 524 22.30 17.59 -3.31
CA ALA A 524 21.82 18.97 -3.21
C ALA A 524 22.39 19.72 -1.98
N GLY A 525 23.46 19.19 -1.36
CA GLY A 525 24.10 19.77 -0.20
C GLY A 525 23.28 19.63 1.08
N TYR A 526 22.13 18.94 1.04
CA TYR A 526 21.47 18.54 2.27
C TYR A 526 22.33 17.44 2.89
N VAL A 527 23.07 17.80 3.93
CA VAL A 527 23.63 16.83 4.87
C VAL A 527 22.47 15.91 5.22
N VAL A 528 22.60 14.59 4.98
CA VAL A 528 21.59 13.61 5.42
C VAL A 528 21.58 13.73 6.93
N ASN A 529 20.63 14.52 7.39
CA ASN A 529 20.61 14.97 8.74
C ASN A 529 19.96 13.85 9.53
N ASN A 530 20.78 13.04 10.20
CA ASN A 530 20.31 11.95 11.04
C ASN A 530 19.73 12.46 12.37
N ASN A 531 19.59 13.78 12.52
CA ASN A 531 18.84 14.41 13.59
C ASN A 531 17.48 13.73 13.78
N LEU A 532 17.09 13.60 15.05
CA LEU A 532 15.83 13.01 15.42
C LEU A 532 14.63 13.71 14.76
N CYS A 533 14.63 15.05 14.79
CA CYS A 533 13.67 15.97 14.18
C CYS A 533 14.24 17.42 14.23
N PRO A 534 13.53 18.46 13.76
CA PRO A 534 13.99 19.85 13.83
C PRO A 534 14.33 20.38 15.24
N HIS A 535 13.86 19.74 16.31
CA HIS A 535 14.12 20.13 17.70
C HIS A 535 15.47 19.69 18.25
N PHE A 536 16.14 18.71 17.63
CA PHE A 536 17.39 18.14 18.14
C PHE A 536 18.44 18.03 17.04
N THR A 537 19.67 18.44 17.32
CA THR A 537 20.81 18.29 16.39
C THR A 537 21.56 16.97 16.52
N MET A 538 20.87 15.93 16.98
CA MET A 538 21.46 14.65 17.37
C MET A 538 20.58 13.50 16.92
N THR A 539 21.20 12.33 16.69
CA THR A 539 20.46 11.09 16.43
C THR A 539 19.76 10.61 17.71
N ARG A 540 18.83 9.65 17.60
CA ARG A 540 18.24 8.99 18.79
C ARG A 540 19.33 8.36 19.67
N VAL A 541 20.33 7.72 19.05
CA VAL A 541 21.41 7.01 19.77
C VAL A 541 22.25 7.99 20.59
N ASP A 542 22.62 9.13 19.99
CA ASP A 542 23.36 10.17 20.70
C ASP A 542 22.52 10.77 21.83
N LEU A 543 21.22 11.02 21.57
CA LEU A 543 20.30 11.51 22.58
C LEU A 543 20.14 10.52 23.76
N PHE A 544 20.06 9.22 23.48
CA PHE A 544 20.06 8.17 24.51
C PHE A 544 21.30 8.26 25.40
N ASN A 545 22.48 8.34 24.79
CA ASN A 545 23.73 8.42 25.54
C ASN A 545 23.82 9.71 26.37
N VAL A 546 23.41 10.85 25.83
CA VAL A 546 23.40 12.12 26.56
C VAL A 546 22.46 12.07 27.76
N ILE A 547 21.22 11.59 27.57
CA ILE A 547 20.23 11.47 28.65
C ILE A 547 20.76 10.57 29.76
N LYS A 548 21.36 9.43 29.39
CA LYS A 548 21.98 8.50 30.35
C LYS A 548 23.14 9.14 31.11
N ILE A 549 24.10 9.76 30.41
CA ILE A 549 25.31 10.33 31.01
C ILE A 549 24.99 11.51 31.92
N LYS A 550 24.09 12.40 31.48
CA LYS A 550 23.66 13.58 32.26
C LYS A 550 22.57 13.25 33.29
N GLN A 551 22.09 12.01 33.33
CA GLN A 551 21.00 11.55 34.19
C GLN A 551 19.73 12.42 34.08
N LEU A 552 19.40 12.84 32.85
CA LEU A 552 18.21 13.66 32.61
C LEU A 552 16.95 12.79 32.75
N ARG A 553 15.93 13.32 33.43
CA ARG A 553 14.71 12.57 33.76
C ARG A 553 13.47 13.11 33.07
N THR A 554 13.43 14.38 32.68
CA THR A 554 12.20 14.97 32.12
C THR A 554 12.41 15.57 30.72
N MET A 555 11.34 15.63 29.90
CA MET A 555 11.41 16.27 28.58
C MET A 555 11.87 17.74 28.63
N PRO A 556 11.43 18.58 29.59
CA PRO A 556 11.97 19.94 29.74
C PRO A 556 13.48 20.00 30.04
N GLU A 557 14.01 19.07 30.86
CA GLU A 557 15.45 18.97 31.11
C GLU A 557 16.22 18.59 29.84
N VAL A 558 15.69 17.62 29.08
CA VAL A 558 16.27 17.20 27.79
C VAL A 558 16.28 18.35 26.80
N MET A 559 15.16 19.08 26.67
CA MET A 559 15.06 20.21 25.76
C MET A 559 15.99 21.36 26.18
N THR A 560 16.03 21.71 27.47
CA THR A 560 16.93 22.74 28.00
C THR A 560 18.41 22.36 27.79
N SER A 561 18.75 21.09 27.94
CA SER A 561 20.13 20.64 27.86
C SER A 561 20.65 20.50 26.42
N VAL A 562 19.87 20.02 25.47
CA VAL A 562 20.34 19.66 24.11
C VAL A 562 19.34 19.96 22.98
N GLY A 563 18.19 20.56 23.29
CA GLY A 563 17.27 21.04 22.28
C GLY A 563 17.83 22.25 21.53
N VAL A 564 17.43 22.42 20.27
CA VAL A 564 17.77 23.62 19.48
C VAL A 564 17.22 24.88 20.16
N LYS A 565 16.07 24.75 20.82
CA LYS A 565 15.41 25.81 21.57
C LYS A 565 14.97 25.26 22.93
N GLY A 566 15.57 25.75 24.02
CA GLY A 566 15.39 25.18 25.35
C GLY A 566 13.97 25.23 25.92
N ASP A 567 13.16 26.22 25.53
CA ASP A 567 11.75 26.38 25.95
C ASP A 567 10.75 25.75 24.97
N SER A 568 11.21 24.93 24.02
CA SER A 568 10.35 24.22 23.07
C SER A 568 9.61 23.06 23.76
N LEU A 569 8.40 22.76 23.27
CA LEU A 569 7.61 21.60 23.72
C LEU A 569 8.06 20.33 22.99
N GLY A 570 8.64 20.45 21.81
CA GLY A 570 8.94 19.34 20.91
C GLY A 570 7.79 19.06 19.92
N CYS A 571 7.80 17.88 19.32
CA CYS A 571 6.79 17.46 18.34
C CYS A 571 6.37 15.99 18.50
N GLU A 572 5.44 15.56 17.66
CA GLU A 572 4.94 14.19 17.55
C GLU A 572 6.01 13.14 17.22
N ILE A 573 7.22 13.57 16.84
CA ILE A 573 8.36 12.69 16.58
C ILE A 573 9.25 12.55 17.82
N CYS A 574 9.71 13.67 18.39
CA CYS A 574 10.71 13.61 19.46
C CYS A 574 10.10 13.32 20.83
N LYS A 575 8.87 13.74 21.12
CA LYS A 575 8.22 13.46 22.41
C LYS A 575 8.10 11.95 22.68
N PRO A 576 7.51 11.13 21.79
CA PRO A 576 7.45 9.68 22.03
C PRO A 576 8.84 9.02 22.01
N ALA A 577 9.79 9.56 21.24
CA ALA A 577 11.15 9.03 21.20
C ALA A 577 11.89 9.26 22.53
N VAL A 578 11.81 10.47 23.09
CA VAL A 578 12.38 10.81 24.40
C VAL A 578 11.66 10.05 25.51
N ALA A 579 10.32 9.96 25.48
CA ALA A 579 9.55 9.15 26.41
C ALA A 579 10.01 7.68 26.42
N SER A 580 10.24 7.10 25.24
CA SER A 580 10.78 5.74 25.10
C SER A 580 12.18 5.63 25.71
N VAL A 581 13.07 6.61 25.50
CA VAL A 581 14.42 6.63 26.09
C VAL A 581 14.35 6.71 27.61
N LEU A 582 13.57 7.64 28.16
CA LEU A 582 13.40 7.81 29.61
C LEU A 582 12.81 6.55 30.25
N SER A 583 11.80 5.95 29.63
CA SER A 583 11.22 4.69 30.11
C SER A 583 12.21 3.54 30.06
N SER A 584 13.12 3.53 29.09
CA SER A 584 14.17 2.50 28.94
C SER A 584 15.36 2.67 29.87
N LEU A 585 15.49 3.84 30.54
CA LEU A 585 16.57 4.14 31.46
C LEU A 585 16.08 4.13 32.92
N TRP A 586 14.91 4.70 33.17
CA TRP A 586 14.40 4.99 34.52
C TRP A 586 13.10 4.26 34.85
N ASN A 587 12.31 3.90 33.83
CA ASN A 587 11.02 3.20 33.94
C ASN A 587 10.04 3.83 34.98
N GLU A 588 10.06 5.16 35.07
CA GLU A 588 9.12 5.91 35.90
C GLU A 588 7.68 5.82 35.33
N PRO A 589 6.63 5.95 36.16
CA PRO A 589 5.26 5.82 35.68
C PRO A 589 4.89 6.82 34.60
N ILE A 590 4.44 6.32 33.45
CA ILE A 590 4.11 7.16 32.29
C ILE A 590 2.86 8.04 32.51
N MET A 591 2.02 7.67 33.48
CA MET A 591 0.86 8.45 33.93
C MET A 591 1.24 9.57 34.90
N ASP A 592 2.49 9.62 35.34
CA ASP A 592 2.96 10.76 36.13
C ASP A 592 2.94 12.02 35.24
N PRO A 593 2.49 13.16 35.78
CA PRO A 593 2.21 14.34 34.95
C PRO A 593 3.42 14.78 34.10
N VAL A 594 4.64 14.65 34.65
CA VAL A 594 5.90 15.03 33.96
C VAL A 594 6.20 14.19 32.70
N HIS A 595 5.64 12.99 32.60
CA HIS A 595 5.86 12.06 31.47
C HIS A 595 4.68 11.97 30.54
N HIS A 596 3.46 12.18 31.04
CA HIS A 596 2.21 11.93 30.35
C HIS A 596 2.07 12.70 29.03
N ALA A 597 2.46 13.98 29.03
CA ALA A 597 2.40 14.85 27.85
C ALA A 597 3.34 14.45 26.70
N ASN A 598 4.28 13.54 26.95
CA ASN A 598 5.22 13.02 25.95
C ASN A 598 4.70 11.74 25.28
N GLN A 599 3.70 11.10 25.87
CA GLN A 599 3.17 9.82 25.42
C GLN A 599 2.31 9.99 24.18
N GLU A 600 2.41 9.02 23.28
CA GLU A 600 1.43 8.85 22.21
C GLU A 600 0.12 8.34 22.81
N THR A 601 -1.02 8.66 22.19
CA THR A 601 -2.38 8.22 22.53
C THR A 601 -2.48 6.85 23.18
N ASN A 602 -1.84 5.83 22.59
CA ASN A 602 -1.95 4.47 23.10
C ASN A 602 -1.31 4.30 24.49
N ASP A 603 -0.12 4.86 24.69
CA ASP A 603 0.56 4.87 26.00
C ASP A 603 -0.15 5.84 26.95
N ARG A 604 -0.60 7.02 26.47
CA ARG A 604 -1.32 8.04 27.25
C ARG A 604 -2.58 7.51 27.95
N PHE A 605 -3.27 6.55 27.35
CA PHE A 605 -4.48 5.93 27.90
C PHE A 605 -4.32 4.45 28.25
N LEU A 606 -3.08 3.94 28.23
CA LEU A 606 -2.76 2.54 28.54
C LEU A 606 -3.63 1.54 27.76
N ALA A 607 -4.04 1.88 26.53
CA ALA A 607 -4.92 1.07 25.70
C ALA A 607 -4.80 1.44 24.21
N ASN A 608 -4.94 0.47 23.28
CA ASN A 608 -4.87 0.80 21.85
C ASN A 608 -6.17 1.47 21.42
N ILE A 609 -6.06 2.67 20.83
CA ILE A 609 -7.19 3.34 20.18
C ILE A 609 -7.65 2.56 18.93
N GLN A 610 -8.95 2.44 18.76
CA GLN A 610 -9.63 1.78 17.64
C GLN A 610 -10.15 2.81 16.63
N ARG A 611 -10.61 2.34 15.47
CA ARG A 611 -11.06 3.21 14.37
C ARG A 611 -12.20 4.16 14.75
N ASN A 612 -13.01 3.77 15.73
CA ASN A 612 -14.10 4.58 16.28
C ASN A 612 -13.71 5.31 17.57
N GLY A 613 -12.41 5.50 17.86
CA GLY A 613 -11.97 6.20 19.07
C GLY A 613 -12.22 5.45 20.39
N THR A 614 -12.80 4.24 20.37
CA THR A 614 -12.84 3.35 21.54
C THR A 614 -11.51 2.62 21.71
N PHE A 615 -11.38 1.78 22.72
CA PHE A 615 -10.12 1.18 23.13
C PHE A 615 -10.18 -0.36 23.18
N SER A 616 -9.01 -0.99 23.11
CA SER A 616 -8.83 -2.42 23.34
C SER A 616 -8.36 -2.71 24.76
N VAL A 617 -8.88 -3.77 25.37
CA VAL A 617 -8.42 -4.34 26.64
C VAL A 617 -7.81 -5.70 26.34
N VAL A 618 -6.53 -5.87 26.66
CA VAL A 618 -5.77 -7.09 26.39
C VAL A 618 -4.99 -7.49 27.65
N PRO A 619 -5.56 -8.37 28.49
CA PRO A 619 -4.89 -8.85 29.69
C PRO A 619 -3.71 -9.76 29.37
N ARG A 620 -2.73 -9.80 30.27
CA ARG A 620 -1.59 -10.72 30.16
C ARG A 620 -2.03 -12.17 30.39
N ILE A 621 -1.60 -13.06 29.50
CA ILE A 621 -1.79 -14.52 29.61
C ILE A 621 -0.43 -15.15 29.31
N ALA A 622 0.45 -15.22 30.32
CA ALA A 622 1.84 -15.63 30.11
C ALA A 622 1.94 -16.98 29.40
N ALA A 623 2.78 -17.08 28.36
CA ALA A 623 2.94 -18.29 27.54
C ALA A 623 1.65 -18.83 26.86
N GLY A 624 0.52 -18.13 26.96
CA GLY A 624 -0.78 -18.62 26.52
C GLY A 624 -1.49 -19.55 27.53
N GLU A 625 -0.98 -19.65 28.77
CA GLU A 625 -1.52 -20.50 29.81
C GLU A 625 -2.58 -19.74 30.64
N ILE A 626 -3.79 -20.30 30.73
CA ILE A 626 -4.93 -19.68 31.44
C ILE A 626 -5.74 -20.74 32.20
N THR A 627 -6.11 -20.45 33.44
CA THR A 627 -7.00 -21.28 34.26
C THR A 627 -8.46 -21.14 33.81
N PRO A 628 -9.32 -22.17 33.95
CA PRO A 628 -10.75 -22.08 33.63
C PRO A 628 -11.47 -20.88 34.28
N GLU A 629 -11.16 -20.57 35.55
CA GLU A 629 -11.79 -19.47 36.31
C GLU A 629 -11.48 -18.11 35.67
N LYS A 630 -10.20 -17.85 35.39
CA LYS A 630 -9.75 -16.65 34.66
C LYS A 630 -10.37 -16.55 33.27
N LEU A 631 -10.52 -17.66 32.55
CA LEU A 631 -11.18 -17.68 31.24
C LEU A 631 -12.66 -17.27 31.34
N ILE A 632 -13.37 -17.73 32.37
CA ILE A 632 -14.76 -17.35 32.65
C ILE A 632 -14.86 -15.84 32.93
N VAL A 633 -13.95 -15.28 33.74
CA VAL A 633 -13.92 -13.85 34.04
C VAL A 633 -13.78 -13.01 32.78
N LEU A 634 -12.89 -13.37 31.84
CA LEU A 634 -12.76 -12.66 30.56
C LEU A 634 -14.08 -12.64 29.79
N GLY A 635 -14.79 -13.77 29.75
CA GLY A 635 -16.11 -13.86 29.10
C GLY A 635 -17.17 -13.00 29.80
N GLN A 636 -17.18 -12.96 31.13
CA GLN A 636 -18.11 -12.15 31.92
C GLN A 636 -17.88 -10.65 31.71
N VAL A 637 -16.62 -10.20 31.77
CA VAL A 637 -16.24 -8.81 31.52
C VAL A 637 -16.60 -8.41 30.09
N ALA A 638 -16.22 -9.23 29.09
CA ALA A 638 -16.56 -8.94 27.70
C ALA A 638 -18.08 -8.81 27.47
N LYS A 639 -18.88 -9.70 28.08
CA LYS A 639 -20.34 -9.65 27.99
C LYS A 639 -20.92 -8.40 28.68
N LYS A 640 -20.43 -8.05 29.87
CA LYS A 640 -20.91 -6.90 30.67
C LYS A 640 -20.73 -5.58 29.93
N TYR A 641 -19.58 -5.39 29.28
CA TYR A 641 -19.23 -4.15 28.59
C TYR A 641 -19.45 -4.20 27.07
N GLY A 642 -20.07 -5.26 26.54
CA GLY A 642 -20.37 -5.40 25.11
C GLY A 642 -19.13 -5.44 24.20
N LEU A 643 -18.03 -6.03 24.67
CA LEU A 643 -16.75 -6.02 23.98
C LEU A 643 -16.66 -7.10 22.90
N TYR A 644 -16.17 -6.72 21.72
CA TYR A 644 -15.82 -7.67 20.66
C TYR A 644 -14.62 -8.51 21.09
N THR A 645 -14.70 -9.83 21.00
CA THR A 645 -13.67 -10.77 21.46
C THR A 645 -12.99 -11.49 20.29
N LYS A 646 -11.66 -11.62 20.36
CA LYS A 646 -10.87 -12.36 19.37
C LYS A 646 -9.66 -13.06 19.98
N ILE A 647 -9.53 -14.35 19.70
CA ILE A 647 -8.30 -15.11 19.98
C ILE A 647 -7.24 -14.75 18.93
N THR A 648 -6.03 -14.43 19.38
CA THR A 648 -4.92 -14.00 18.52
C THR A 648 -3.84 -15.07 18.36
N GLY A 649 -3.05 -14.95 17.29
CA GLY A 649 -1.88 -15.81 17.06
C GLY A 649 -0.76 -15.65 18.10
N GLY A 650 -0.87 -14.70 19.04
CA GLY A 650 0.02 -14.56 20.20
C GLY A 650 -0.48 -15.31 21.44
N GLN A 651 -1.50 -16.16 21.31
CA GLN A 651 -2.16 -16.85 22.44
C GLN A 651 -2.73 -15.85 23.47
N ARG A 652 -3.43 -14.83 22.98
CA ARG A 652 -4.14 -13.83 23.79
C ARG A 652 -5.61 -13.76 23.39
N ILE A 653 -6.43 -13.22 24.29
CA ILE A 653 -7.82 -12.84 24.03
C ILE A 653 -7.85 -11.31 24.00
N ASP A 654 -8.10 -10.75 22.82
CA ASP A 654 -8.27 -9.32 22.66
C ASP A 654 -9.75 -8.97 22.82
N MET A 655 -10.06 -7.95 23.64
CA MET A 655 -11.39 -7.39 23.83
C MET A 655 -11.42 -5.95 23.28
N PHE A 656 -12.28 -5.64 22.33
CA PHE A 656 -12.35 -4.33 21.65
C PHE A 656 -13.68 -3.64 21.90
N GLY A 657 -13.70 -2.30 21.82
CA GLY A 657 -14.93 -1.54 21.94
C GLY A 657 -15.11 -0.81 23.28
N ALA A 658 -14.15 -0.92 24.20
CA ALA A 658 -14.23 -0.29 25.51
C ALA A 658 -14.24 1.24 25.36
N GLN A 659 -15.23 1.92 25.93
CA GLN A 659 -15.24 3.38 25.95
C GLN A 659 -14.18 3.89 26.93
N LYS A 660 -13.63 5.09 26.67
CA LYS A 660 -12.62 5.73 27.52
C LYS A 660 -13.00 5.68 29.02
N PRO A 661 -14.26 6.01 29.42
CA PRO A 661 -14.64 6.01 30.84
C PRO A 661 -14.78 4.63 31.46
N ASP A 662 -14.96 3.58 30.65
CA ASP A 662 -15.16 2.22 31.16
C ASP A 662 -13.83 1.52 31.47
N LEU A 663 -12.71 2.02 30.94
CA LEU A 663 -11.40 1.38 31.07
C LEU A 663 -11.00 1.12 32.54
N PRO A 664 -11.06 2.08 33.48
CA PRO A 664 -10.71 1.80 34.87
C PRO A 664 -11.59 0.74 35.52
N SER A 665 -12.89 0.72 35.20
CA SER A 665 -13.84 -0.26 35.76
C SER A 665 -13.59 -1.66 35.21
N ILE A 666 -13.32 -1.77 33.91
CA ILE A 666 -12.94 -3.04 33.27
C ILE A 666 -11.65 -3.58 33.89
N TRP A 667 -10.62 -2.76 34.02
CA TRP A 667 -9.34 -3.18 34.57
C TRP A 667 -9.43 -3.51 36.06
N LYS A 668 -10.28 -2.84 36.83
CA LYS A 668 -10.56 -3.20 38.21
C LYS A 668 -11.02 -4.66 38.33
N GLU A 669 -12.04 -5.06 37.55
CA GLU A 669 -12.56 -6.43 37.57
C GLU A 669 -11.50 -7.46 37.14
N LEU A 670 -10.67 -7.12 36.15
CA LEU A 670 -9.60 -8.01 35.69
C LEU A 670 -8.48 -8.15 36.73
N ILE A 671 -8.08 -7.06 37.37
CA ILE A 671 -7.05 -7.05 38.42
C ILE A 671 -7.52 -7.79 39.66
N ASP A 672 -8.78 -7.61 40.06
CA ASP A 672 -9.40 -8.34 41.17
C ASP A 672 -9.41 -9.87 40.90
N ALA A 673 -9.46 -10.28 39.62
CA ALA A 673 -9.31 -11.68 39.18
C ALA A 673 -7.85 -12.13 38.96
N GLY A 674 -6.86 -11.28 39.26
CA GLY A 674 -5.44 -11.59 39.17
C GLY A 674 -4.86 -11.51 37.75
N PHE A 675 -5.44 -10.71 36.87
CA PHE A 675 -4.79 -10.30 35.61
C PHE A 675 -3.91 -9.06 35.81
N GLU A 676 -2.95 -8.91 34.90
CA GLU A 676 -2.11 -7.72 34.76
C GLU A 676 -2.23 -7.15 33.34
N SER A 677 -1.74 -5.94 33.12
CA SER A 677 -1.61 -5.36 31.78
C SER A 677 -0.79 -6.26 30.83
N GLY A 678 -1.38 -6.59 29.68
CA GLY A 678 -0.66 -7.20 28.56
C GLY A 678 0.25 -6.23 27.80
N HIS A 679 0.22 -4.93 28.15
CA HIS A 679 1.00 -3.87 27.48
C HIS A 679 0.83 -3.87 25.95
N ALA A 680 -0.33 -4.31 25.46
CA ALA A 680 -0.61 -4.41 24.03
C ALA A 680 -0.61 -3.04 23.33
N TYR A 681 -0.78 -1.96 24.09
CA TYR A 681 -0.74 -0.57 23.64
C TYR A 681 0.67 -0.06 23.40
N GLY A 682 1.59 -0.35 24.31
CA GLY A 682 2.94 0.20 24.29
C GLY A 682 3.85 -0.37 23.20
N LYS A 683 4.97 0.33 23.01
CA LYS A 683 6.18 -0.24 22.39
C LYS A 683 6.95 -1.02 23.46
N ALA A 684 6.38 -2.16 23.84
CA ALA A 684 6.88 -3.05 24.88
C ALA A 684 6.85 -4.52 24.41
N LEU A 685 7.27 -5.44 25.28
CA LEU A 685 6.99 -6.87 25.10
C LEU A 685 5.48 -7.11 25.11
N ARG A 686 4.94 -7.66 24.02
CA ARG A 686 3.49 -7.96 23.90
C ARG A 686 3.12 -9.40 24.24
N THR A 687 3.99 -10.34 23.95
CA THR A 687 3.73 -11.78 24.15
C THR A 687 5.02 -12.57 23.98
N VAL A 688 5.12 -13.66 24.73
CA VAL A 688 6.00 -14.79 24.41
C VAL A 688 5.11 -15.99 24.09
N LYS A 689 5.03 -16.36 22.80
CA LYS A 689 4.25 -17.52 22.35
C LYS A 689 4.98 -18.80 22.74
N SER A 690 4.26 -19.80 23.22
CA SER A 690 4.83 -21.11 23.57
C SER A 690 4.08 -22.26 22.90
N CYS A 691 4.74 -23.38 22.69
CA CYS A 691 4.02 -24.65 22.54
C CYS A 691 3.97 -25.38 23.89
N VAL A 692 3.15 -26.43 23.97
CA VAL A 692 2.96 -27.20 25.21
C VAL A 692 4.20 -27.98 25.69
N GLY A 693 5.29 -28.00 24.89
CA GLY A 693 6.59 -28.53 25.29
C GLY A 693 6.57 -29.98 25.79
N THR A 694 7.51 -30.31 26.67
CA THR A 694 7.60 -31.61 27.37
C THR A 694 6.43 -31.89 28.30
N SER A 695 5.64 -30.87 28.66
CA SER A 695 4.48 -31.03 29.54
C SER A 695 3.38 -31.90 28.93
N TRP A 696 3.21 -31.84 27.59
CA TRP A 696 2.15 -32.59 26.90
C TRP A 696 2.53 -33.15 25.52
N CYS A 697 3.45 -32.51 24.80
CA CYS A 697 3.76 -32.91 23.44
C CYS A 697 4.70 -34.13 23.43
N ARG A 698 4.31 -35.20 22.73
CA ARG A 698 5.16 -36.39 22.52
C ARG A 698 6.49 -36.13 21.81
N TYR A 699 6.65 -34.97 21.18
CA TYR A 699 7.89 -34.52 20.53
C TYR A 699 8.62 -33.45 21.35
N GLY A 700 8.09 -33.06 22.50
CA GLY A 700 8.72 -32.07 23.36
C GLY A 700 10.08 -32.56 23.84
N VAL A 701 11.11 -31.75 23.60
CA VAL A 701 12.48 -31.97 24.08
C VAL A 701 12.76 -31.05 25.26
N GLY A 702 12.31 -29.79 25.20
CA GLY A 702 12.42 -28.82 26.28
C GLY A 702 11.07 -28.35 26.82
N ASP A 703 11.09 -27.93 28.08
CA ASP A 703 9.96 -27.26 28.73
C ASP A 703 9.83 -25.81 28.21
N SER A 704 9.13 -25.67 27.09
CA SER A 704 8.87 -24.37 26.46
C SER A 704 7.89 -23.50 27.21
N VAL A 705 6.97 -24.08 27.98
CA VAL A 705 5.96 -23.32 28.72
C VAL A 705 6.64 -22.57 29.85
N THR A 706 7.39 -23.26 30.71
CA THR A 706 8.11 -22.63 31.82
C THR A 706 9.11 -21.59 31.32
N MET A 707 9.85 -21.89 30.25
CA MET A 707 10.80 -20.94 29.66
C MET A 707 10.08 -19.69 29.10
N ALA A 708 8.94 -19.86 28.42
CA ALA A 708 8.15 -18.75 27.92
C ALA A 708 7.58 -17.88 29.06
N VAL A 709 7.04 -18.49 30.12
CA VAL A 709 6.57 -17.77 31.31
C VAL A 709 7.71 -16.96 31.92
N LYS A 710 8.89 -17.57 32.14
CA LYS A 710 10.05 -16.87 32.70
C LYS A 710 10.46 -15.64 31.88
N LEU A 711 10.54 -15.77 30.55
CA LEU A 711 10.91 -14.65 29.68
C LEU A 711 9.81 -13.58 29.62
N GLU A 712 8.54 -13.99 29.62
CA GLU A 712 7.42 -13.05 29.59
C GLU A 712 7.29 -12.26 30.89
N GLU A 713 7.49 -12.91 32.04
CA GLU A 713 7.50 -12.30 33.36
C GLU A 713 8.75 -11.47 33.60
N ARG A 714 9.91 -11.85 33.05
CA ARG A 714 11.14 -11.05 33.17
C ARG A 714 11.04 -9.75 32.38
N TYR A 715 10.52 -9.80 31.15
CA TYR A 715 10.54 -8.64 30.25
C TYR A 715 9.22 -7.86 30.18
N LYS A 716 8.28 -8.14 31.10
CA LYS A 716 7.04 -7.34 31.20
C LYS A 716 7.36 -5.90 31.59
N GLY A 717 6.60 -4.95 31.02
CA GLY A 717 6.79 -3.52 31.25
C GLY A 717 7.92 -2.87 30.46
N ILE A 718 8.97 -3.60 30.07
CA ILE A 718 10.13 -3.04 29.34
C ILE A 718 9.67 -2.30 28.08
N ARG A 719 9.99 -1.01 28.03
CA ARG A 719 9.80 -0.18 26.83
C ARG A 719 11.00 -0.33 25.90
N SER A 720 10.73 -0.25 24.61
CA SER A 720 11.71 -0.45 23.55
C SER A 720 11.41 0.43 22.34
N PRO A 721 12.38 0.63 21.42
CA PRO A 721 12.18 1.47 20.23
C PRO A 721 10.97 1.06 19.38
N HIS A 722 10.62 -0.23 19.41
CA HIS A 722 9.41 -0.77 18.81
C HIS A 722 8.88 -1.96 19.64
N LYS A 723 7.61 -2.36 19.44
CA LYS A 723 7.00 -3.55 20.09
C LYS A 723 7.80 -4.82 19.82
N LEU A 724 7.93 -5.66 20.85
CA LEU A 724 8.65 -6.93 20.83
C LEU A 724 7.70 -8.12 20.96
N LYS A 725 8.05 -9.23 20.31
CA LYS A 725 7.40 -10.54 20.46
C LYS A 725 8.47 -11.61 20.65
N GLY A 726 8.21 -12.55 21.54
CA GLY A 726 9.01 -13.75 21.76
C GLY A 726 8.30 -15.01 21.28
N GLY A 727 9.06 -16.08 21.00
CA GLY A 727 8.50 -17.40 20.71
C GLY A 727 9.40 -18.53 21.19
N ILE A 728 8.86 -19.48 21.95
CA ILE A 728 9.61 -20.57 22.59
C ILE A 728 9.03 -21.90 22.18
N SER A 729 9.81 -22.69 21.44
CA SER A 729 9.41 -24.01 20.96
C SER A 729 10.18 -25.11 21.68
N GLY A 730 9.45 -26.07 22.23
CA GLY A 730 10.05 -27.23 22.90
C GLY A 730 10.74 -28.24 21.97
N CYS A 731 10.72 -28.04 20.65
CA CYS A 731 11.48 -28.85 19.68
C CYS A 731 11.58 -28.14 18.32
N VAL A 732 12.34 -28.73 17.40
CA VAL A 732 12.58 -28.25 16.03
C VAL A 732 11.32 -28.14 15.14
N ARG A 733 10.18 -28.72 15.55
CA ARG A 733 8.90 -28.56 14.84
C ARG A 733 8.30 -27.16 14.99
N GLU A 734 8.82 -26.38 15.94
CA GLU A 734 8.70 -24.94 15.93
C GLU A 734 7.26 -24.40 16.05
N CYS A 735 6.35 -25.10 16.71
CA CYS A 735 4.93 -24.70 16.79
C CYS A 735 4.69 -23.30 17.39
N ALA A 736 5.66 -22.72 18.09
CA ALA A 736 5.58 -21.36 18.62
C ALA A 736 6.01 -20.26 17.62
N GLU A 737 6.42 -20.60 16.40
CA GLU A 737 6.93 -19.67 15.40
C GLU A 737 8.09 -18.79 15.94
N ALA A 738 8.94 -19.37 16.80
CA ALA A 738 10.13 -18.76 17.40
C ALA A 738 10.99 -17.97 16.39
N GLN A 739 11.21 -18.50 15.19
CA GLN A 739 11.99 -17.85 14.14
C GLN A 739 11.24 -16.70 13.48
N GLY A 740 9.91 -16.61 13.62
CA GLY A 740 9.12 -15.48 13.13
C GLY A 740 9.05 -14.29 14.10
N LYS A 741 9.71 -14.37 15.28
CA LYS A 741 9.60 -13.37 16.36
C LYS A 741 10.89 -12.54 16.51
N ASP A 742 10.79 -11.45 17.26
CA ASP A 742 11.91 -10.53 17.47
C ASP A 742 13.05 -11.24 18.26
N PHE A 743 12.70 -12.20 19.13
CA PHE A 743 13.60 -13.22 19.67
C PHE A 743 12.86 -14.57 19.79
N GLY A 744 13.57 -15.68 19.68
CA GLY A 744 12.98 -17.00 19.85
C GLY A 744 13.96 -18.07 20.27
N LEU A 745 13.48 -19.05 21.05
CA LEU A 745 14.28 -20.16 21.54
C LEU A 745 13.68 -21.48 21.05
N ILE A 746 14.52 -22.37 20.53
CA ILE A 746 14.14 -23.72 20.12
C ILE A 746 14.96 -24.73 20.90
N ALA A 747 14.29 -25.62 21.62
CA ALA A 747 14.98 -26.62 22.44
C ALA A 747 15.68 -27.68 21.57
N THR A 748 16.86 -28.08 22.03
CA THR A 748 17.65 -29.21 21.56
C THR A 748 17.89 -30.19 22.72
N ASP A 749 18.46 -31.35 22.43
CA ASP A 749 18.89 -32.31 23.45
C ASP A 749 20.01 -31.77 24.36
N LYS A 750 20.74 -30.76 23.89
CA LYS A 750 21.87 -30.14 24.60
C LYS A 750 21.53 -28.80 25.27
N GLY A 751 20.41 -28.17 24.93
CA GLY A 751 20.01 -26.87 25.47
C GLY A 751 19.01 -26.12 24.59
N TRP A 752 19.32 -24.86 24.29
CA TRP A 752 18.47 -23.96 23.50
C TRP A 752 19.24 -23.30 22.38
N ASN A 753 18.70 -23.37 21.17
CA ASN A 753 19.12 -22.53 20.06
C ASN A 753 18.41 -21.18 20.16
N ILE A 754 19.17 -20.09 20.21
CA ILE A 754 18.68 -18.71 20.36
C ILE A 754 18.69 -18.03 18.99
N PHE A 755 17.52 -17.63 18.54
CA PHE A 755 17.30 -16.89 17.30
C PHE A 755 16.87 -15.45 17.60
N ILE A 756 17.35 -14.49 16.83
CA ILE A 756 17.04 -13.06 17.02
C ILE A 756 16.71 -12.35 15.72
N CYS A 757 16.06 -11.19 15.83
CA CYS A 757 15.79 -10.27 14.72
C CYS A 757 14.84 -10.83 13.64
N GLY A 758 13.92 -11.72 14.00
CA GLY A 758 12.82 -12.14 13.12
C GLY A 758 11.68 -11.12 13.12
N ASN A 759 10.82 -11.18 12.10
CA ASN A 759 9.57 -10.44 12.09
C ASN A 759 8.49 -11.14 11.24
N GLY A 760 7.24 -11.04 11.71
CA GLY A 760 6.07 -11.17 10.85
C GLY A 760 5.64 -9.82 10.27
N GLY A 761 4.85 -9.83 9.20
CA GLY A 761 4.27 -8.62 8.60
C GLY A 761 4.38 -8.59 7.08
N THR A 762 4.40 -7.39 6.49
CA THR A 762 4.46 -7.17 5.04
C THR A 762 5.74 -7.67 4.39
N ASN A 763 6.86 -7.64 5.14
CA ASN A 763 8.15 -8.20 4.75
C ASN A 763 8.60 -9.18 5.85
N PRO A 764 8.09 -10.42 5.84
CA PRO A 764 8.47 -11.41 6.84
C PRO A 764 9.95 -11.80 6.68
N ARG A 765 10.65 -11.94 7.81
CA ARG A 765 12.07 -12.31 7.89
C ARG A 765 12.21 -13.33 9.01
N HIS A 766 12.82 -14.46 8.71
CA HIS A 766 13.22 -15.38 9.76
C HIS A 766 14.33 -14.78 10.62
N ALA A 767 14.24 -15.03 11.91
CA ALA A 767 15.26 -14.72 12.89
C ALA A 767 16.54 -15.49 12.56
N THR A 768 17.68 -14.88 12.84
CA THR A 768 19.00 -15.45 12.58
C THR A 768 19.50 -16.14 13.83
N LEU A 769 20.14 -17.30 13.68
CA LEU A 769 20.75 -18.03 14.80
C LEU A 769 21.89 -17.20 15.40
N LEU A 770 21.76 -16.87 16.68
CA LEU A 770 22.77 -16.16 17.46
C LEU A 770 23.71 -17.16 18.16
N ALA A 771 23.15 -18.10 18.92
CA ALA A 771 23.89 -19.11 19.67
C ALA A 771 23.15 -20.44 19.65
N ALA A 772 23.89 -21.55 19.60
CA ALA A 772 23.35 -22.91 19.57
C ALA A 772 23.64 -23.66 20.88
N ASP A 773 22.78 -24.62 21.22
CA ASP A 773 22.93 -25.54 22.34
C ASP A 773 23.24 -24.85 23.68
N VAL A 774 22.62 -23.69 23.91
CA VAL A 774 22.87 -22.88 25.11
C VAL A 774 22.16 -23.50 26.32
N PRO A 775 22.84 -23.72 27.45
CA PRO A 775 22.18 -24.23 28.65
C PRO A 775 21.14 -23.22 29.16
N PRO A 776 20.01 -23.68 29.74
CA PRO A 776 18.93 -22.81 30.22
C PRO A 776 19.40 -21.67 31.15
N SER A 777 20.45 -21.90 31.96
CA SER A 777 21.04 -20.92 32.88
C SER A 777 21.72 -19.73 32.18
N LYS A 778 22.12 -19.87 30.90
CA LYS A 778 22.76 -18.81 30.11
C LYS A 778 21.83 -18.18 29.08
N ALA A 779 20.75 -18.87 28.71
CA ALA A 779 19.87 -18.43 27.62
C ALA A 779 19.23 -17.05 27.90
N ILE A 780 18.76 -16.83 29.12
CA ILE A 780 18.16 -15.55 29.54
C ILE A 780 19.19 -14.41 29.44
N ARG A 781 20.42 -14.61 29.94
CA ARG A 781 21.49 -13.59 29.88
C ARG A 781 21.81 -13.16 28.45
N ILE A 782 21.83 -14.10 27.50
CA ILE A 782 22.06 -13.76 26.08
C ILE A 782 20.91 -12.91 25.53
N VAL A 783 19.66 -13.21 25.90
CA VAL A 783 18.50 -12.40 25.51
C VAL A 783 18.53 -11.02 26.18
N ASP A 784 18.94 -10.93 27.44
CA ASP A 784 19.11 -9.66 28.17
C ASP A 784 20.07 -8.73 27.41
N ARG A 785 21.27 -9.23 27.08
CA ARG A 785 22.29 -8.50 26.31
C ARG A 785 21.74 -8.02 24.97
N PHE A 786 21.05 -8.90 24.24
CA PHE A 786 20.45 -8.56 22.95
C PHE A 786 19.42 -7.43 23.08
N LEU A 787 18.48 -7.56 24.03
CA LEU A 787 17.41 -6.57 24.22
C LEU A 787 17.99 -5.22 24.63
N MET A 788 18.91 -5.17 25.59
CA MET A 788 19.53 -3.91 26.03
C MET A 788 20.36 -3.25 24.93
N TYR A 789 21.14 -4.05 24.19
CA TYR A 789 21.93 -3.52 23.09
C TYR A 789 21.03 -2.96 21.97
N TYR A 790 19.94 -3.64 21.63
CA TYR A 790 18.93 -3.14 20.69
C TYR A 790 18.25 -1.85 21.19
N ILE A 791 17.81 -1.82 22.45
CA ILE A 791 17.16 -0.64 23.07
C ILE A 791 18.07 0.59 23.00
N ARG A 792 19.36 0.41 23.23
CA ARG A 792 20.38 1.46 23.20
C ARG A 792 20.68 1.96 21.78
N THR A 793 20.77 1.06 20.80
CA THR A 793 21.40 1.37 19.50
C THR A 793 20.44 1.50 18.33
N ALA A 794 19.19 1.04 18.44
CA ALA A 794 18.23 1.17 17.35
C ALA A 794 17.64 2.58 17.25
N ASP A 795 17.23 3.00 16.05
CA ASP A 795 16.50 4.25 15.87
C ASP A 795 15.03 4.11 16.30
N LYS A 796 14.30 5.23 16.44
CA LYS A 796 12.87 5.28 16.80
C LYS A 796 12.04 4.38 15.87
N LEU A 797 11.05 3.69 16.43
CA LEU A 797 10.11 2.85 15.68
C LEU A 797 10.75 1.78 14.77
N THR A 798 12.01 1.41 15.04
CA THR A 798 12.74 0.43 14.22
C THR A 798 12.56 -0.98 14.77
N ARG A 799 12.12 -1.93 13.94
CA ARG A 799 12.08 -3.36 14.30
C ARG A 799 13.49 -3.94 14.41
N THR A 800 13.68 -4.94 15.27
CA THR A 800 14.96 -5.66 15.45
C THR A 800 15.52 -6.19 14.13
N SER A 801 14.66 -6.72 13.24
CA SER A 801 15.05 -7.14 11.89
C SER A 801 15.71 -6.01 11.08
N LYS A 802 15.07 -4.85 11.02
CA LYS A 802 15.57 -3.68 10.27
C LYS A 802 16.79 -3.04 10.90
N TRP A 803 16.87 -3.08 12.23
CA TRP A 803 18.06 -2.66 12.96
C TRP A 803 19.26 -3.54 12.62
N LEU A 804 19.09 -4.87 12.57
CA LEU A 804 20.16 -5.79 12.19
C LEU A 804 20.56 -5.63 10.71
N ASP A 805 19.59 -5.47 9.81
CA ASP A 805 19.85 -5.27 8.38
C ASP A 805 20.68 -3.99 8.12
N ALA A 806 20.53 -2.97 8.98
CA ALA A 806 21.27 -1.70 8.89
C ALA A 806 22.61 -1.70 9.65
N MET A 807 22.90 -2.74 10.43
CA MET A 807 24.11 -2.83 11.24
C MET A 807 25.31 -3.23 10.37
N GLU A 808 26.38 -2.44 10.44
CA GLU A 808 27.65 -2.77 9.79
C GLU A 808 28.24 -4.06 10.38
N GLY A 809 28.57 -5.02 9.52
CA GLY A 809 29.00 -6.38 9.91
C GLY A 809 27.85 -7.32 10.34
N GLY A 810 26.61 -6.84 10.37
CA GLY A 810 25.39 -7.65 10.56
C GLY A 810 25.44 -8.58 11.77
N ILE A 811 24.94 -9.80 11.59
CA ILE A 811 24.85 -10.81 12.66
C ILE A 811 26.21 -11.19 13.24
N GLU A 812 27.27 -11.21 12.43
CA GLU A 812 28.61 -11.61 12.89
C GLU A 812 29.22 -10.55 13.80
N LYS A 813 29.01 -9.25 13.51
CA LYS A 813 29.38 -8.20 14.46
C LYS A 813 28.58 -8.32 15.76
N LEU A 814 27.27 -8.59 15.66
CA LEU A 814 26.42 -8.74 16.83
C LEU A 814 26.82 -9.93 17.71
N LYS A 815 27.22 -11.06 17.12
CA LYS A 815 27.78 -12.21 17.86
C LYS A 815 29.03 -11.82 18.64
N ARG A 816 30.00 -11.16 18.00
CA ARG A 816 31.23 -10.73 18.70
C ARG A 816 30.94 -9.79 19.86
N VAL A 817 29.98 -8.88 19.69
CA VAL A 817 29.59 -7.96 20.77
C VAL A 817 28.89 -8.68 21.92
N LEU A 818 27.93 -9.58 21.65
CA LEU A 818 27.07 -10.16 22.69
C LEU A 818 27.57 -11.49 23.27
N LEU A 819 28.38 -12.25 22.53
CA LEU A 819 28.89 -13.56 22.92
C LEU A 819 30.37 -13.52 23.29
N ASP A 820 31.18 -12.84 22.49
CA ASP A 820 32.64 -12.74 22.70
C ASP A 820 33.04 -11.52 23.54
N ASP A 821 32.05 -10.70 23.91
CA ASP A 821 32.22 -9.44 24.67
C ASP A 821 33.30 -8.52 24.09
N GLU A 822 33.33 -8.37 22.76
CA GLU A 822 34.34 -7.60 22.02
C GLU A 822 34.48 -6.16 22.54
N LEU A 823 33.42 -5.59 23.13
CA LEU A 823 33.40 -4.23 23.68
C LEU A 823 33.58 -4.15 25.20
N GLY A 824 33.58 -5.29 25.92
CA GLY A 824 33.66 -5.32 27.39
C GLY A 824 32.43 -4.74 28.09
N ILE A 825 31.24 -4.87 27.51
CA ILE A 825 29.99 -4.26 28.01
C ILE A 825 28.92 -5.28 28.40
N CYS A 826 29.16 -6.58 28.23
CA CYS A 826 28.11 -7.59 28.45
C CYS A 826 27.59 -7.61 29.89
N GLU A 827 28.48 -7.45 30.88
CA GLU A 827 28.09 -7.38 32.29
C GLU A 827 27.29 -6.11 32.60
N ASP A 828 27.68 -4.97 32.04
CA ASP A 828 26.92 -3.72 32.17
C ASP A 828 25.51 -3.84 31.57
N LEU A 829 25.37 -4.46 30.40
CA LEU A 829 24.06 -4.69 29.77
C LEU A 829 23.18 -5.61 30.64
N GLU A 830 23.76 -6.60 31.31
CA GLU A 830 23.04 -7.47 32.23
C GLU A 830 22.60 -6.73 33.50
N HIS A 831 23.48 -5.94 34.11
CA HIS A 831 23.13 -5.10 35.27
C HIS A 831 22.07 -4.05 34.93
N GLU A 832 22.13 -3.44 33.76
CA GLU A 832 21.09 -2.52 33.28
C GLU A 832 19.75 -3.22 33.09
N MET A 833 19.75 -4.44 32.56
CA MET A 833 18.53 -5.25 32.45
C MET A 833 17.98 -5.60 33.85
N ASP A 834 18.84 -6.02 34.79
CA ASP A 834 18.39 -6.35 36.15
C ASP A 834 17.82 -5.14 36.89
N ALA A 835 18.43 -3.96 36.72
CA ALA A 835 17.91 -2.71 37.27
C ALA A 835 16.52 -2.40 36.71
N ILE A 836 16.33 -2.46 35.37
CA ILE A 836 15.04 -2.08 34.77
C ILE A 836 13.93 -3.08 35.10
N VAL A 837 14.18 -4.39 35.06
CA VAL A 837 13.16 -5.39 35.41
C VAL A 837 12.78 -5.32 36.90
N GLY A 838 13.73 -4.93 37.76
CA GLY A 838 13.48 -4.70 39.19
C GLY A 838 12.55 -3.53 39.50
N THR A 839 12.30 -2.64 38.52
CA THR A 839 11.39 -1.48 38.68
C THR A 839 9.97 -1.74 38.19
N TYR A 840 9.64 -2.95 37.76
CA TYR A 840 8.32 -3.24 37.20
C TYR A 840 7.18 -3.00 38.21
N PHE A 841 6.11 -2.38 37.73
CA PHE A 841 4.81 -2.29 38.39
C PHE A 841 3.70 -2.37 37.32
N ASP A 842 2.47 -2.72 37.73
CA ASP A 842 1.33 -2.74 36.82
C ASP A 842 0.70 -1.35 36.68
N GLU A 843 0.82 -0.77 35.48
CA GLU A 843 0.32 0.58 35.15
C GLU A 843 -1.20 0.69 35.36
N TRP A 844 -1.96 -0.37 35.09
CA TRP A 844 -3.41 -0.35 35.27
C TRP A 844 -3.81 -0.42 36.74
N ARG A 845 -3.09 -1.20 37.55
CA ARG A 845 -3.27 -1.20 39.00
C ARG A 845 -3.05 0.19 39.59
N ALA A 846 -1.98 0.87 39.15
CA ALA A 846 -1.64 2.22 39.58
C ALA A 846 -2.70 3.27 39.21
N VAL A 847 -3.52 3.02 38.18
CA VAL A 847 -4.68 3.85 37.81
C VAL A 847 -5.92 3.47 38.62
N VAL A 848 -6.20 2.17 38.78
CA VAL A 848 -7.38 1.68 39.52
C VAL A 848 -7.35 2.06 40.99
N GLU A 849 -6.16 2.12 41.60
CA GLU A 849 -5.97 2.45 43.01
C GLU A 849 -5.94 3.97 43.29
N ASP A 850 -5.93 4.82 42.25
CA ASP A 850 -5.83 6.28 42.37
C ASP A 850 -7.02 7.01 41.71
N PRO A 851 -7.97 7.55 42.51
CA PRO A 851 -9.12 8.30 42.00
C PRO A 851 -8.78 9.54 41.17
N GLU A 852 -7.64 10.20 41.40
CA GLU A 852 -7.24 11.37 40.60
C GLU A 852 -6.80 10.95 39.20
N ARG A 853 -6.05 9.85 39.08
CA ARG A 853 -5.67 9.27 37.77
C ARG A 853 -6.88 8.80 36.97
N GLN A 854 -7.93 8.29 37.65
CA GLN A 854 -9.17 7.89 36.98
C GLN A 854 -9.89 9.06 36.30
N LYS A 855 -9.76 10.30 36.79
CA LYS A 855 -10.42 11.47 36.18
C LYS A 855 -9.95 11.73 34.75
N GLN A 856 -8.74 11.30 34.39
CA GLN A 856 -8.20 11.45 33.03
C GLN A 856 -8.93 10.59 31.99
N PHE A 857 -9.75 9.63 32.42
CA PHE A 857 -10.49 8.71 31.56
C PHE A 857 -11.92 9.18 31.26
N ARG A 858 -12.35 10.34 31.78
CA ARG A 858 -13.64 10.94 31.42
C ARG A 858 -13.70 11.26 29.92
N GLN A 859 -14.89 11.13 29.34
CA GLN A 859 -15.12 11.56 27.96
C GLN A 859 -15.22 13.09 27.89
N PHE A 860 -16.03 13.69 28.76
CA PHE A 860 -16.16 15.14 28.89
C PHE A 860 -15.94 15.55 30.34
N VAL A 861 -15.29 16.69 30.56
CA VAL A 861 -15.09 17.20 31.93
C VAL A 861 -16.31 17.94 32.47
N ASN A 862 -17.22 18.37 31.60
CA ASN A 862 -18.39 19.17 31.93
C ASN A 862 -19.74 18.42 31.81
N SER A 863 -19.72 17.12 31.51
CA SER A 863 -20.92 16.30 31.36
C SER A 863 -20.60 14.82 31.53
N ASP A 864 -21.50 14.08 32.19
CA ASP A 864 -21.42 12.61 32.28
C ASP A 864 -22.09 11.90 31.09
N GLU A 865 -22.65 12.67 30.15
CA GLU A 865 -23.28 12.10 28.96
C GLU A 865 -22.25 11.45 28.04
N ARG A 866 -22.60 10.26 27.53
CA ARG A 866 -21.75 9.49 26.63
C ARG A 866 -22.16 9.74 25.19
N ARG A 867 -21.17 9.94 24.31
CA ARG A 867 -21.40 10.09 22.87
C ARG A 867 -20.58 9.09 22.09
N ALA A 868 -21.25 8.21 21.35
CA ALA A 868 -20.60 7.32 20.41
C ALA A 868 -20.16 8.13 19.17
N PRO A 869 -18.89 8.09 18.76
CA PRO A 869 -18.44 8.83 17.58
C PRO A 869 -18.73 8.11 16.25
N VAL A 870 -19.13 6.83 16.31
CA VAL A 870 -19.41 5.96 15.17
C VAL A 870 -20.55 5.01 15.54
N GLU A 871 -21.42 4.72 14.57
CA GLU A 871 -22.49 3.73 14.70
C GLU A 871 -21.94 2.32 15.02
N GLN A 872 -22.61 1.60 15.93
CA GLN A 872 -22.31 0.20 16.23
C GLN A 872 -23.21 -0.69 15.39
N ILE A 873 -22.63 -1.72 14.78
CA ILE A 873 -23.33 -2.71 13.97
C ILE A 873 -23.03 -4.11 14.49
N VAL A 874 -23.94 -5.06 14.26
CA VAL A 874 -23.77 -6.46 14.67
C VAL A 874 -23.31 -7.28 13.47
N GLU A 875 -22.16 -7.95 13.61
CA GLU A 875 -21.61 -8.81 12.57
C GLU A 875 -21.00 -10.07 13.21
N ARG A 876 -21.35 -11.25 12.69
CA ARG A 876 -20.95 -12.55 13.27
C ARG A 876 -21.33 -12.69 14.76
N GLY A 877 -22.49 -12.15 15.14
CA GLY A 877 -22.99 -12.20 16.52
C GLY A 877 -22.24 -11.33 17.52
N GLN A 878 -21.37 -10.40 17.07
CA GLN A 878 -20.64 -9.47 17.95
C GLN A 878 -20.82 -8.03 17.47
N SER A 879 -20.78 -7.08 18.40
CA SER A 879 -20.84 -5.65 18.08
C SER A 879 -19.49 -5.15 17.55
N ARG A 880 -19.51 -4.31 16.51
CA ARG A 880 -18.32 -3.61 15.99
C ARG A 880 -18.70 -2.23 15.44
N PRO A 881 -17.77 -1.29 15.32
CA PRO A 881 -18.06 -0.03 14.64
C PRO A 881 -18.35 -0.24 13.15
N ALA A 882 -19.20 0.62 12.60
CA ALA A 882 -19.41 0.78 11.17
C ALA A 882 -18.08 1.03 10.44
N ASN A 883 -18.01 0.62 9.18
CA ASN A 883 -16.81 0.81 8.37
C ASN A 883 -16.58 2.29 8.08
N TRP A 884 -15.31 2.70 8.05
CA TRP A 884 -14.98 3.94 7.37
C TRP A 884 -15.15 3.76 5.86
N PRO A 885 -15.72 4.75 5.16
CA PRO A 885 -15.66 4.78 3.70
C PRO A 885 -14.20 4.78 3.21
N LYS A 886 -14.00 4.28 1.99
CA LYS A 886 -12.67 4.24 1.35
C LYS A 886 -12.08 5.63 1.17
N GLU A 887 -12.93 6.61 0.87
CA GLU A 887 -12.56 8.02 0.76
C GLU A 887 -13.54 8.86 1.58
N PHE A 888 -12.99 9.83 2.31
CA PHE A 888 -13.76 10.93 2.88
C PHE A 888 -13.51 12.16 2.01
N PRO A 889 -14.54 12.96 1.68
CA PRO A 889 -14.30 14.26 1.06
C PRO A 889 -13.41 15.11 1.96
N SER A 890 -12.50 15.87 1.36
CA SER A 890 -11.71 16.86 2.08
C SER A 890 -12.65 17.86 2.75
N ALA A 891 -12.30 18.28 3.97
CA ALA A 891 -13.14 19.16 4.76
C ALA A 891 -12.27 20.28 5.35
N ARG A 892 -12.43 21.48 4.77
CA ARG A 892 -11.86 22.73 5.26
C ARG A 892 -12.92 23.45 6.08
N ILE A 893 -13.00 23.14 7.37
CA ILE A 893 -13.95 23.77 8.28
C ILE A 893 -13.34 25.08 8.76
N ARG A 894 -14.05 26.20 8.59
CA ARG A 894 -13.61 27.56 8.89
C ARG A 894 -14.65 28.31 9.69
N GLU A 895 -14.22 29.38 10.34
CA GLU A 895 -15.10 30.30 11.06
C GLU A 895 -16.21 30.85 10.16
N SER A 896 -15.92 31.10 8.87
CA SER A 896 -16.89 31.56 7.88
C SER A 896 -18.03 30.58 7.59
N ASP A 897 -17.88 29.31 7.96
CA ASP A 897 -18.92 28.29 7.77
C ASP A 897 -19.97 28.34 8.90
N VAL A 898 -19.67 29.04 10.00
CA VAL A 898 -20.62 29.26 11.10
C VAL A 898 -21.62 30.35 10.68
N PRO A 899 -22.94 30.07 10.67
CA PRO A 899 -23.94 31.00 10.15
C PRO A 899 -23.97 32.38 10.82
N THR A 900 -23.55 32.45 12.08
CA THR A 900 -23.52 33.69 12.88
C THR A 900 -22.12 34.30 12.89
N PRO A 901 -21.94 35.60 12.59
CA PRO A 901 -20.64 36.26 12.62
C PRO A 901 -20.05 36.28 14.04
N LYS A 902 -18.71 36.22 14.14
CA LYS A 902 -17.98 36.18 15.43
C LYS A 902 -18.33 37.32 16.39
N SER A 903 -18.70 38.48 15.86
CA SER A 903 -19.15 39.64 16.66
C SER A 903 -20.43 39.38 17.49
N GLN A 904 -21.20 38.35 17.15
CA GLN A 904 -22.40 37.93 17.88
C GLN A 904 -22.15 36.77 18.87
N TRP A 905 -20.94 36.20 18.88
CA TRP A 905 -20.61 35.10 19.76
C TRP A 905 -20.50 35.58 21.21
N LYS A 906 -20.75 34.69 22.16
CA LYS A 906 -20.75 35.00 23.60
C LYS A 906 -19.73 34.14 24.33
N TRP A 907 -19.15 34.70 25.38
CA TRP A 907 -18.31 33.93 26.31
C TRP A 907 -19.18 32.92 27.06
N ARG A 908 -18.83 31.64 26.95
CA ARG A 908 -19.52 30.52 27.61
C ARG A 908 -18.53 29.77 28.49
N LYS A 909 -18.83 29.67 29.78
CA LYS A 909 -18.09 28.85 30.73
C LYS A 909 -18.30 27.37 30.42
N LEU A 910 -17.22 26.63 30.18
CA LEU A 910 -17.29 25.22 29.78
C LEU A 910 -16.42 24.28 30.61
N ALA A 911 -15.38 24.77 31.27
CA ALA A 911 -14.52 23.96 32.13
C ALA A 911 -13.94 24.81 33.27
N LYS A 912 -13.36 24.15 34.26
CA LYS A 912 -12.50 24.76 35.27
C LYS A 912 -11.03 24.48 34.97
N VAL A 913 -10.14 25.32 35.48
CA VAL A 913 -8.68 25.13 35.42
C VAL A 913 -8.27 23.75 35.91
N GLN A 914 -8.81 23.31 37.05
CA GLN A 914 -8.52 22.00 37.64
C GLN A 914 -8.92 20.81 36.76
N ASP A 915 -9.88 20.98 35.85
CA ASP A 915 -10.35 19.89 34.98
C ASP A 915 -9.30 19.49 33.95
N LEU A 916 -8.42 20.42 33.58
CA LEU A 916 -7.28 20.17 32.70
C LEU A 916 -6.04 19.67 33.46
N MET A 917 -6.06 19.67 34.79
CA MET A 917 -4.92 19.29 35.65
C MET A 917 -3.58 19.92 35.18
N PRO A 918 -3.51 21.25 35.03
CA PRO A 918 -2.35 21.92 34.44
C PRO A 918 -1.09 21.68 35.27
N ILE A 919 0.03 21.50 34.57
CA ILE A 919 1.35 21.34 35.17
C ILE A 919 2.37 22.18 34.39
N ASP A 920 3.49 22.51 35.01
CA ASP A 920 4.56 23.25 34.34
C ASP A 920 5.41 22.38 33.40
N ALA A 921 5.40 21.06 33.60
CA ALA A 921 6.28 20.12 32.91
C ALA A 921 5.79 19.70 31.51
N GLY A 922 4.52 19.96 31.16
CA GLY A 922 3.94 19.48 29.91
C GLY A 922 2.54 20.01 29.63
N ALA A 923 2.14 19.92 28.36
CA ALA A 923 0.80 20.30 27.93
C ALA A 923 -0.26 19.29 28.39
N THR A 924 -1.41 19.79 28.80
CA THR A 924 -2.56 18.98 29.20
C THR A 924 -3.80 19.36 28.40
N SER A 925 -4.81 18.50 28.39
CA SER A 925 -5.98 18.71 27.57
C SER A 925 -7.22 18.00 28.11
N ALA A 926 -8.38 18.55 27.79
CA ALA A 926 -9.68 18.04 28.17
C ALA A 926 -10.70 18.25 27.05
N ALA A 927 -11.63 17.32 26.88
CA ALA A 927 -12.74 17.47 25.97
C ALA A 927 -13.97 17.99 26.73
N VAL A 928 -14.74 18.85 26.09
CA VAL A 928 -15.99 19.40 26.62
C VAL A 928 -17.12 19.20 25.61
N LYS A 929 -18.33 19.04 26.14
CA LYS A 929 -19.56 18.98 25.35
C LYS A 929 -20.22 20.36 25.29
N TYR A 930 -20.72 20.76 24.11
CA TYR A 930 -21.51 21.98 23.92
C TYR A 930 -22.58 21.73 22.85
N GLY A 931 -23.85 21.64 23.25
CA GLY A 931 -24.91 21.17 22.34
C GLY A 931 -24.66 19.73 21.88
N ASP A 932 -24.79 19.45 20.59
CA ASP A 932 -24.35 18.19 19.96
C ASP A 932 -22.84 18.20 19.61
N SER A 933 -22.17 19.35 19.69
CA SER A 933 -20.75 19.53 19.35
C SER A 933 -19.81 19.12 20.49
N GLN A 934 -18.60 18.68 20.11
CA GLN A 934 -17.50 18.37 21.03
C GLN A 934 -16.31 19.27 20.74
N LEU A 935 -15.74 19.86 21.79
CA LEU A 935 -14.60 20.77 21.72
C LEU A 935 -13.42 20.22 22.53
N ALA A 936 -12.21 20.63 22.16
CA ALA A 936 -10.98 20.29 22.85
C ALA A 936 -10.38 21.55 23.46
N ILE A 937 -10.04 21.52 24.74
CA ILE A 937 -9.34 22.59 25.44
C ILE A 937 -7.94 22.09 25.78
N PHE A 938 -6.93 22.91 25.53
CA PHE A 938 -5.53 22.62 25.77
C PHE A 938 -4.94 23.66 26.70
N HIS A 939 -4.18 23.20 27.70
CA HIS A 939 -3.30 24.03 28.49
C HIS A 939 -1.87 23.82 28.02
N VAL A 940 -1.20 24.91 27.66
CA VAL A 940 0.20 24.89 27.25
C VAL A 940 1.02 25.68 28.27
N PRO A 941 1.99 25.04 28.96
CA PRO A 941 2.75 25.68 30.02
C PRO A 941 3.37 26.99 29.56
N ARG A 942 3.16 28.07 30.33
CA ARG A 942 3.67 29.43 30.05
C ARG A 942 3.17 30.07 28.75
N ARG A 943 2.25 29.42 28.01
CA ARG A 943 1.63 29.95 26.78
C ARG A 943 0.13 30.18 26.94
N GLY A 944 -0.50 29.56 27.94
CA GLY A 944 -1.90 29.78 28.29
C GLY A 944 -2.82 28.68 27.76
N TYR A 945 -4.08 29.02 27.52
CA TYR A 945 -5.13 28.09 27.12
C TYR A 945 -5.54 28.31 25.66
N TYR A 946 -5.83 27.21 24.98
CA TYR A 946 -6.27 27.18 23.59
C TYR A 946 -7.47 26.25 23.46
N ALA A 947 -8.32 26.47 22.47
CA ALA A 947 -9.43 25.58 22.20
C ALA A 947 -9.67 25.38 20.71
N THR A 948 -10.04 24.17 20.33
CA THR A 948 -10.41 23.80 18.97
C THR A 948 -11.66 22.93 18.98
N GLN A 949 -12.21 22.61 17.80
CA GLN A 949 -13.14 21.48 17.72
C GLN A 949 -12.42 20.17 18.13
N GLN A 950 -13.17 19.17 18.59
CA GLN A 950 -12.63 17.85 18.96
C GLN A 950 -12.46 16.92 17.73
N MET A 951 -13.22 17.16 16.66
CA MET A 951 -13.23 16.33 15.46
C MET A 951 -12.04 16.61 14.55
N CYS A 952 -11.28 15.58 14.21
CA CYS A 952 -10.37 15.60 13.07
C CYS A 952 -11.15 15.35 11.76
N PRO A 953 -11.12 16.29 10.79
CA PRO A 953 -11.92 16.21 9.57
C PRO A 953 -11.49 15.08 8.62
N HIS A 954 -10.26 14.56 8.74
CA HIS A 954 -9.72 13.56 7.80
C HIS A 954 -10.55 12.26 7.73
N LYS A 955 -10.99 11.73 8.86
CA LYS A 955 -11.93 10.58 8.94
C LYS A 955 -13.03 10.77 9.97
N ARG A 956 -13.40 12.03 10.21
CA ARG A 956 -14.45 12.44 11.15
C ARG A 956 -14.26 11.84 12.56
N ALA A 957 -13.02 11.81 13.03
CA ALA A 957 -12.66 11.17 14.31
C ALA A 957 -12.62 12.21 15.44
N PHE A 958 -13.41 12.02 16.50
CA PHE A 958 -13.52 12.92 17.66
C PHE A 958 -12.41 12.65 18.68
N VAL A 959 -11.18 13.05 18.36
CA VAL A 959 -9.97 12.60 19.08
C VAL A 959 -8.90 13.68 19.27
N LEU A 960 -9.14 14.95 18.92
CA LEU A 960 -8.07 15.97 18.93
C LEU A 960 -7.50 16.26 20.33
N GLU A 961 -8.30 16.17 21.40
CA GLU A 961 -7.83 16.26 22.79
C GLU A 961 -6.74 15.24 23.12
N HIS A 962 -6.78 14.06 22.50
CA HIS A 962 -5.79 13.01 22.69
C HIS A 962 -4.46 13.30 21.97
N GLY A 963 -4.42 14.34 21.12
CA GLY A 963 -3.30 14.66 20.26
C GLY A 963 -2.09 15.20 21.03
N ILE A 964 -0.92 15.03 20.42
CA ILE A 964 0.32 15.62 20.94
C ILE A 964 0.32 17.11 20.59
N ILE A 965 0.43 17.97 21.61
CA ILE A 965 0.75 19.38 21.40
C ILE A 965 2.22 19.52 21.08
N GLY A 966 2.53 20.14 19.96
CA GLY A 966 3.89 20.45 19.54
C GLY A 966 4.04 21.91 19.13
N ASP A 967 5.29 22.32 18.93
CA ASP A 967 5.65 23.61 18.37
C ASP A 967 6.60 23.45 17.19
N ASP A 968 6.51 24.36 16.22
CA ASP A 968 7.56 24.53 15.22
C ASP A 968 8.71 25.32 15.85
N PRO A 969 9.93 24.76 15.95
CA PRO A 969 11.04 25.43 16.62
C PRO A 969 11.48 26.73 15.92
N LYS A 970 11.13 26.93 14.65
CA LYS A 970 11.45 28.16 13.89
C LYS A 970 10.43 29.27 14.14
N SER A 971 9.15 28.98 13.93
CA SER A 971 8.09 29.99 14.05
C SER A 971 7.53 30.12 15.47
N GLY A 972 7.73 29.12 16.32
CA GLY A 972 7.05 28.99 17.61
C GLY A 972 5.56 28.66 17.51
N THR A 973 5.06 28.35 16.31
CA THR A 973 3.64 28.06 16.08
C THR A 973 3.24 26.79 16.79
N LEU A 974 2.22 26.89 17.65
CA LEU A 974 1.67 25.77 18.39
C LEU A 974 0.63 25.03 17.55
N TYR A 975 0.66 23.71 17.60
CA TYR A 975 -0.30 22.85 16.92
C TYR A 975 -0.63 21.61 17.74
N VAL A 976 -1.78 21.00 17.44
CA VAL A 976 -2.14 19.66 17.87
C VAL A 976 -1.96 18.68 16.72
N SER A 977 -1.19 17.62 16.95
CA SER A 977 -1.07 16.52 15.99
C SER A 977 -2.18 15.50 16.22
N CYS A 978 -3.03 15.28 15.21
CA CYS A 978 -4.11 14.30 15.29
C CYS A 978 -3.55 12.92 15.64
N PRO A 979 -4.06 12.26 16.69
CA PRO A 979 -3.54 10.98 17.17
C PRO A 979 -3.63 9.87 16.11
N MET A 980 -4.70 9.85 15.33
CA MET A 980 -4.99 8.79 14.35
C MET A 980 -4.36 9.05 12.98
N HIS A 981 -4.29 10.31 12.55
CA HIS A 981 -4.01 10.67 11.15
C HIS A 981 -2.76 11.55 10.97
N LYS A 982 -2.13 11.98 12.07
CA LYS A 982 -0.90 12.80 12.09
C LYS A 982 -1.00 14.07 11.23
N ARG A 983 -2.20 14.68 11.23
CA ARG A 983 -2.47 16.02 10.69
C ARG A 983 -2.21 17.04 11.78
N ASN A 984 -1.42 18.06 11.48
CA ASN A 984 -0.93 19.02 12.48
C ASN A 984 -1.72 20.33 12.35
N PHE A 985 -2.71 20.53 13.22
CA PHE A 985 -3.60 21.69 13.17
C PHE A 985 -3.13 22.79 14.13
N THR A 986 -2.99 24.02 13.66
CA THR A 986 -2.60 25.14 14.54
C THR A 986 -3.64 25.36 15.63
N LEU A 987 -3.18 25.69 16.84
CA LEU A 987 -4.09 25.97 17.97
C LEU A 987 -4.77 27.35 17.88
N THR A 988 -4.32 28.20 16.96
CA THR A 988 -4.80 29.58 16.81
C THR A 988 -5.68 29.79 15.58
N SER A 989 -5.28 29.33 14.41
CA SER A 989 -6.07 29.46 13.17
C SER A 989 -6.85 28.20 12.81
N GLY A 990 -6.43 27.03 13.30
CA GLY A 990 -6.97 25.73 12.93
C GLY A 990 -6.50 25.22 11.56
N ASP A 991 -5.56 25.91 10.91
CA ASP A 991 -4.98 25.46 9.63
C ASP A 991 -4.14 24.20 9.82
N CYS A 992 -4.19 23.30 8.85
CA CYS A 992 -3.36 22.11 8.85
C CYS A 992 -2.00 22.41 8.20
N LEU A 993 -0.92 22.31 8.99
CA LEU A 993 0.45 22.65 8.59
C LEU A 993 1.05 21.69 7.57
N ASN A 994 0.52 20.47 7.44
CA ASN A 994 1.10 19.40 6.62
C ASN A 994 0.13 18.81 5.58
N ASP A 995 -1.06 19.37 5.43
CA ASP A 995 -2.05 18.98 4.40
C ASP A 995 -3.11 20.08 4.28
N ASP A 996 -2.99 20.93 3.26
CA ASP A 996 -3.85 22.10 3.08
C ASP A 996 -5.31 21.71 2.75
N ALA A 997 -5.60 20.45 2.44
CA ALA A 997 -6.98 19.99 2.21
C ALA A 997 -7.85 20.00 3.46
N TYR A 998 -7.28 20.24 4.65
CA TYR A 998 -7.97 20.19 5.93
C TYR A 998 -7.76 21.45 6.76
N SER A 999 -8.80 21.86 7.48
CA SER A 999 -8.74 22.87 8.54
C SER A 999 -9.79 22.56 9.59
N ILE A 1000 -9.59 23.09 10.79
CA ILE A 1000 -10.51 22.96 11.92
C ILE A 1000 -10.88 24.33 12.48
N LEU A 1001 -11.95 24.41 13.27
CA LEU A 1001 -12.25 25.59 14.07
C LEU A 1001 -11.30 25.69 15.26
N ALA A 1002 -10.76 26.89 15.46
CA ALA A 1002 -10.12 27.35 16.68
C ALA A 1002 -10.98 28.42 17.35
N PHE A 1003 -11.01 28.44 18.68
CA PHE A 1003 -11.88 29.31 19.47
C PHE A 1003 -11.07 30.18 20.42
N ASP A 1004 -11.54 31.41 20.63
CA ASP A 1004 -10.92 32.31 21.59
C ASP A 1004 -11.21 31.80 23.02
N VAL A 1005 -10.18 31.80 23.85
CA VAL A 1005 -10.25 31.33 25.25
C VAL A 1005 -9.98 32.48 26.19
N ARG A 1006 -10.79 32.59 27.25
CA ARG A 1006 -10.57 33.51 28.36
C ARG A 1006 -10.65 32.75 29.68
N MET A 1007 -9.69 33.03 30.55
CA MET A 1007 -9.68 32.55 31.93
C MET A 1007 -10.14 33.69 32.85
N GLU A 1008 -11.14 33.41 33.69
CA GLU A 1008 -11.62 34.31 34.75
C GLU A 1008 -11.61 33.52 36.05
N ASP A 1009 -10.74 33.92 36.99
CA ASP A 1009 -10.46 33.15 38.22
C ASP A 1009 -10.10 31.67 37.91
N GLU A 1010 -10.95 30.72 38.32
CA GLU A 1010 -10.77 29.29 38.05
C GLU A 1010 -11.55 28.78 36.82
N ASP A 1011 -12.32 29.65 36.15
CA ASP A 1011 -13.21 29.28 35.06
C ASP A 1011 -12.57 29.49 33.68
N ILE A 1012 -12.73 28.51 32.81
CA ILE A 1012 -12.34 28.56 31.40
C ILE A 1012 -13.60 28.79 30.57
N SER A 1013 -13.63 29.93 29.89
CA SER A 1013 -14.70 30.32 28.97
C SER A 1013 -14.21 30.36 27.53
N LEU A 1014 -15.06 29.90 26.61
CA LEU A 1014 -14.82 29.97 25.17
C LEU A 1014 -15.76 30.98 24.53
N LEU A 1015 -15.28 31.74 23.55
CA LEU A 1015 -16.14 32.58 22.71
C LEU A 1015 -16.83 31.70 21.66
N LEU A 1016 -18.14 31.50 21.80
CA LEU A 1016 -18.90 30.55 20.99
C LEU A 1016 -20.23 31.15 20.49
N PRO A 1017 -20.72 30.71 19.31
CA PRO A 1017 -22.07 31.01 18.86
C PRO A 1017 -23.11 30.26 19.71
N GLU A 1018 -24.41 30.46 19.44
CA GLU A 1018 -25.45 29.62 20.03
C GLU A 1018 -25.28 28.14 19.59
N PRO A 1019 -25.60 27.14 20.45
CA PRO A 1019 -25.30 25.73 20.20
C PRO A 1019 -25.76 25.24 18.82
N ASN A 1020 -27.00 25.53 18.43
CA ASN A 1020 -27.58 25.10 17.15
C ASN A 1020 -26.77 25.58 15.93
N ALA A 1021 -26.18 26.78 16.00
CA ALA A 1021 -25.36 27.32 14.92
C ALA A 1021 -24.02 26.60 14.82
N LEU A 1022 -23.44 26.16 15.94
CA LEU A 1022 -22.21 25.36 15.93
C LEU A 1022 -22.48 23.91 15.52
N ASP A 1023 -23.56 23.32 16.01
CA ASP A 1023 -23.99 21.96 15.71
C ASP A 1023 -24.26 21.77 14.22
N ALA A 1024 -24.82 22.79 13.56
CA ALA A 1024 -24.99 22.81 12.11
C ALA A 1024 -23.66 22.67 11.34
N VAL A 1025 -22.51 23.02 11.94
CA VAL A 1025 -21.19 22.95 11.31
C VAL A 1025 -20.41 21.73 11.78
N ILE A 1026 -20.29 21.50 13.09
CA ILE A 1026 -19.41 20.48 13.70
C ILE A 1026 -20.11 19.52 14.68
N GLY A 1027 -21.45 19.45 14.65
CA GLY A 1027 -22.22 18.56 15.52
C GLY A 1027 -21.83 17.09 15.39
N THR A 1028 -21.76 16.39 16.52
CA THR A 1028 -21.36 14.97 16.56
C THR A 1028 -22.28 14.11 15.71
N SER A 1029 -23.58 14.32 15.79
CA SER A 1029 -24.61 13.54 15.10
C SER A 1029 -24.55 13.74 13.59
N LYS A 1030 -24.20 14.96 13.14
CA LYS A 1030 -23.98 15.30 11.72
C LYS A 1030 -22.78 14.55 11.14
N TRP A 1031 -21.67 14.51 11.88
CA TRP A 1031 -20.41 13.95 11.38
C TRP A 1031 -20.16 12.50 11.79
N MET A 1032 -21.05 11.91 12.59
CA MET A 1032 -20.98 10.51 13.00
C MET A 1032 -20.87 9.62 11.76
N VAL A 1033 -19.89 8.71 11.79
CA VAL A 1033 -19.77 7.70 10.74
C VAL A 1033 -20.87 6.66 10.93
N ARG A 1034 -21.73 6.53 9.92
CA ARG A 1034 -22.83 5.56 9.86
C ARG A 1034 -22.59 4.55 8.75
N GLN A 1035 -23.08 3.33 8.92
CA GLN A 1035 -23.03 2.29 7.90
C GLN A 1035 -23.70 2.77 6.61
N ALA A 1036 -24.90 3.34 6.70
CA ALA A 1036 -25.62 3.88 5.55
C ALA A 1036 -24.81 4.95 4.80
N THR A 1037 -24.19 5.89 5.53
CA THR A 1037 -23.36 6.94 4.94
C THR A 1037 -22.06 6.39 4.33
N ALA A 1038 -21.45 5.39 4.97
CA ALA A 1038 -20.26 4.72 4.45
C ALA A 1038 -20.59 3.95 3.15
N GLU A 1039 -21.71 3.22 3.12
CA GLU A 1039 -22.21 2.51 1.94
C GLU A 1039 -22.58 3.48 0.81
N LEU A 1040 -23.15 4.66 1.12
CA LEU A 1040 -23.45 5.70 0.13
C LEU A 1040 -22.16 6.31 -0.46
N PHE A 1041 -21.16 6.60 0.36
CA PHE A 1041 -19.84 7.01 -0.13
C PHE A 1041 -19.16 5.92 -0.96
N GLU A 1042 -19.41 4.64 -0.66
CA GLU A 1042 -18.93 3.51 -1.47
C GLU A 1042 -19.68 3.36 -2.81
N LYS A 1043 -20.90 3.88 -2.93
CA LYS A 1043 -21.72 3.87 -4.17
C LYS A 1043 -21.49 5.09 -5.09
N GLY A 1044 -20.61 6.03 -4.73
CA GLY A 1044 -20.19 7.13 -5.62
C GLY A 1044 -21.18 8.30 -5.78
N SER A 1045 -22.18 8.45 -4.92
CA SER A 1045 -23.11 9.59 -4.99
C SER A 1045 -22.47 10.87 -4.43
N THR A 1046 -21.94 11.73 -5.31
CA THR A 1046 -21.34 13.04 -4.98
C THR A 1046 -22.34 14.21 -5.06
N GLY A 1047 -23.65 13.94 -5.14
CA GLY A 1047 -24.66 14.99 -4.97
C GLY A 1047 -24.65 15.50 -3.53
N GLY A 1048 -24.57 16.81 -3.32
CA GLY A 1048 -24.50 17.44 -2.00
C GLY A 1048 -25.49 16.83 -1.02
N ILE A 1049 -24.97 16.10 -0.03
CA ILE A 1049 -25.78 15.38 0.95
C ILE A 1049 -26.04 16.31 2.12
N GLU A 1050 -27.30 16.70 2.28
CA GLU A 1050 -27.80 17.26 3.53
C GLU A 1050 -27.98 16.11 4.52
N ILE A 1051 -27.11 16.04 5.52
CA ILE A 1051 -27.19 15.02 6.58
C ILE A 1051 -28.22 15.51 7.60
N VAL A 1052 -29.46 15.05 7.47
CA VAL A 1052 -30.54 15.32 8.43
C VAL A 1052 -30.38 14.39 9.63
N GLY A 1053 -30.29 14.96 10.84
CA GLY A 1053 -30.27 14.19 12.10
C GLY A 1053 -31.61 13.52 12.38
N PRO A 1054 -31.68 12.58 13.36
CA PRO A 1054 -32.96 12.01 13.78
C PRO A 1054 -33.86 13.12 14.35
N VAL A 1055 -35.14 13.08 14.01
CA VAL A 1055 -36.18 13.84 14.69
C VAL A 1055 -36.34 13.21 16.07
N ASP A 1056 -36.17 13.99 17.13
CA ASP A 1056 -36.39 13.54 18.50
C ASP A 1056 -37.80 12.97 18.62
N SER A 1057 -37.88 11.70 19.00
CA SER A 1057 -39.13 11.05 19.36
C SER A 1057 -39.50 11.43 20.78
N ASP A 1058 -40.02 12.64 20.96
CA ASP A 1058 -40.75 13.07 22.15
C ASP A 1058 -41.65 14.25 21.76
N ASP A 1059 -42.84 13.96 21.25
CA ASP A 1059 -43.98 14.87 21.36
C ASP A 1059 -45.29 14.08 21.25
N GLU A 1060 -45.74 13.57 22.40
CA GLU A 1060 -47.12 13.14 22.59
C GLU A 1060 -48.03 14.38 22.59
N GLY A 1061 -48.84 14.50 21.54
CA GLY A 1061 -50.17 15.09 21.64
C GLY A 1061 -50.30 16.57 21.24
N MET A 1062 -50.86 16.79 20.05
CA MET A 1062 -51.97 17.74 19.89
C MET A 1062 -52.73 17.49 18.58
N GLN A 1063 -54.03 17.23 18.74
CA GLN A 1063 -55.02 17.15 17.67
C GLN A 1063 -55.22 18.52 17.00
N GLY A 1064 -55.40 18.54 15.69
CA GLY A 1064 -55.83 19.73 14.96
C GLY A 1064 -56.15 19.44 13.49
N ALA A 1065 -57.43 19.53 13.15
CA ALA A 1065 -58.00 19.21 11.85
C ALA A 1065 -57.66 20.23 10.74
N ASN A 1066 -57.53 19.79 9.48
CA ASN A 1066 -58.52 20.15 8.45
C ASN A 1066 -58.28 19.49 7.07
N SER A 1067 -59.43 19.09 6.55
CA SER A 1067 -59.88 18.58 5.24
C SER A 1067 -59.29 19.13 3.92
N CYS A 1068 -59.36 18.24 2.91
CA CYS A 1068 -59.81 18.38 1.50
C CYS A 1068 -58.77 17.79 0.52
N GLY A 1069 -59.05 16.88 -0.41
CA GLY A 1069 -60.26 16.23 -0.92
C GLY A 1069 -59.94 15.70 -2.32
N ALA A 1070 -60.25 14.43 -2.61
CA ALA A 1070 -60.50 13.74 -3.91
C ALA A 1070 -59.53 13.99 -5.10
N GLU A 1071 -59.04 13.01 -5.87
CA GLU A 1071 -59.75 11.95 -6.58
C GLU A 1071 -58.82 10.74 -6.92
N ARG A 1072 -59.39 9.54 -6.95
CA ARG A 1072 -58.87 8.28 -7.54
C ARG A 1072 -59.70 7.96 -8.80
N PRO A 1073 -59.19 7.23 -9.82
CA PRO A 1073 -59.15 5.75 -9.83
C PRO A 1073 -57.89 5.19 -10.57
N SER A 1074 -57.47 3.93 -10.59
CA SER A 1074 -57.95 2.60 -10.17
C SER A 1074 -56.79 1.59 -10.21
N CYS A 1075 -56.77 0.70 -9.21
CA CYS A 1075 -56.35 -0.72 -9.19
C CYS A 1075 -55.48 -1.30 -10.32
N VAL A 1076 -54.32 -1.88 -9.96
CA VAL A 1076 -54.00 -3.33 -10.06
C VAL A 1076 -52.93 -3.62 -8.99
N GLY A 1077 -53.10 -4.73 -8.23
CA GLY A 1077 -52.29 -5.05 -7.05
C GLY A 1077 -51.17 -6.09 -7.26
N SER A 1078 -50.84 -6.73 -6.13
CA SER A 1078 -49.81 -7.75 -5.87
C SER A 1078 -48.44 -7.17 -5.47
N LYS A 1079 -48.12 -7.24 -4.17
CA LYS A 1079 -47.29 -8.29 -3.53
C LYS A 1079 -45.82 -8.21 -3.96
N PHE A 1080 -44.95 -7.70 -3.10
CA PHE A 1080 -44.03 -8.46 -2.25
C PHE A 1080 -42.93 -7.54 -1.70
N ASP A 1081 -42.66 -7.75 -0.42
CA ASP A 1081 -41.47 -7.45 0.39
C ASP A 1081 -40.20 -7.00 -0.36
N TRP A 1082 -39.63 -5.88 0.08
CA TRP A 1082 -38.26 -5.74 0.61
C TRP A 1082 -38.23 -4.62 1.64
#